data_AF-A0A9P8G7K3-F1
#
_entry.id   AF-A0A9P8G7K3-F1
#
_cell.length_a   1.000
_cell.length_b   1.000
_cell.length_c   1.000
_cell.angle_alpha   90.00
_cell.angle_beta   90.00
_cell.angle_gamma   90.00
#
_symmetry.space_group_name_H-M   'P 1'
#
loop_
_entity.id
_entity.type
_entity.pdbx_description
1 polymer ?
#
loop_
_entity_poly.entity_id
_entity_poly.type
_entity_poly.pdbx_seq_one_letter_code
_entity_poly.pdbx_strand_id
1 'polypeptide(L)'
;MLNSVLIHWRALCILYGSLLASTAFAVGHHFYYNSLANTPVSTANDLASWAGVSSQKFNTAVGNTFASLFRTFITITVTTSYLQILWRSLKTEGTNLKVVDAISGVLTNPIGLFNRGAWKKSAMLLLLAITIWLLPIAPVITPATLTVEIVSQISKDWVNVSSVDFNSLNFASVEHSFHPQCGFGYNGPQFETCRGNVSYTQHFAGPALQCSDVQDPFRGEILSNVNTSSWNVTQMFGYLAWVPSVYSSLPFDFLDGGPDDPGRWRFHPDLLGPSDGGVASGGPLTLFVATFPNFSNPYPTRQPNFDFTANATIVECRDLAVTVTPSNNSIVYPHWIDCRTFLFTNGIDTNNTEDIPQQPLSDYNNTIIQQYAYASVMQSFVSVLQGTIYYHFDDERLQTTTQAMNTALGATQELFALQNSTKSQMLTLDSDGPQLWPGVSVKMHEHSTLDLHTTLELMFQNVTMSLMNSPLLQPDPATPYYPPAVDVTTITYQSQYAYSAPMLWLAYGTALFVAMIIVNLGCFAIFSSGLSYSSSFSTVLRTTSHASIGTKITREDAVGQDPLPKHLAEATITFAYADTNEEEAVKEHLVTKGDHELQSVSSQSINASYDYVVIGGGTAGLTVATRLAQNGSYSVAVIEAGSFYELDNGNFSEIPYYDFESATASPDLSTVNGLIDWKFLTTPQTGLLNRTIHYVRGKCLGGSSARNYMVYNRGTVGTFAKWAEKVGDSTWNWDGVYPYYRKSPLFTPANSRLRAANASVGLVDDTASFASNGGPLQVSYPNFAQPWSSFFPQGFEEVGIPFLEQSISSGHLDGYASITLTIDPTEQTRSSSETSFLGEALAGTNIVVYTHAMAKKIIFDQNKRATKVLVDVAGMQFQINATREIILSAGVFQSPQLLMVSGVGPRATLDQYSIPVIADRPGVGQNMWDNPLTSLSWEVDVETPSVLTNDPNRIYEENEAFITNRTGMLTSDAGADLIAFLKVSNLSVVNISSTAETAFQSSFPPDWPEVELLTFAVGPNDGVHNFASIALGLLATFSRGNVTIRSADMADAPIINPALLEDKRDQDLAIAAFKFARRLAATQSIQRAIIGPEAVPGPNITTDAEILSYLRQSISPLYHASCTCKMGMRNDSMAVVDSEAKVIGVEGLRVVDISAFALLPPGQPQATVYMLAEKIVDMILKDAGSVE
;
A
#
# COMPACT_ATOMS: atom_id res chain seq x y z
N MET A 1 -19.15 -58.08 17.28
CA MET A 1 -19.98 -56.90 16.93
C MET A 1 -19.49 -55.67 17.73
N LEU A 2 -18.18 -55.39 17.69
CA LEU A 2 -17.47 -54.22 18.23
C LEU A 2 -16.01 -54.38 17.77
N ASN A 3 -15.75 -54.27 16.47
CA ASN A 3 -14.39 -54.20 15.93
C ASN A 3 -14.24 -52.86 15.20
N SER A 4 -13.47 -51.98 15.85
CA SER A 4 -12.75 -50.81 15.31
C SER A 4 -13.50 -49.86 14.36
N VAL A 5 -14.44 -49.07 14.90
CA VAL A 5 -14.74 -47.74 14.36
C VAL A 5 -13.77 -46.77 15.03
N LEU A 6 -12.72 -46.33 14.33
CA LEU A 6 -11.83 -45.26 14.77
C LEU A 6 -12.60 -43.93 14.75
N ILE A 7 -13.29 -43.62 15.85
CA ILE A 7 -13.94 -42.31 16.03
C ILE A 7 -12.85 -41.23 15.94
N HIS A 8 -12.96 -40.35 14.94
CA HIS A 8 -12.09 -39.18 14.81
C HIS A 8 -12.41 -38.17 15.92
N TRP A 9 -11.70 -38.28 17.04
CA TRP A 9 -11.85 -37.41 18.20
C TRP A 9 -11.69 -35.93 17.88
N ARG A 10 -10.99 -35.55 16.81
CA ARG A 10 -10.75 -34.15 16.42
C ARG A 10 -12.03 -33.32 16.31
N ALA A 11 -13.08 -33.84 15.69
CA ALA A 11 -14.34 -33.11 15.54
C ALA A 11 -15.01 -32.84 16.89
N LEU A 12 -15.03 -33.86 17.76
CA LEU A 12 -15.56 -33.78 19.11
C LEU A 12 -14.71 -32.85 19.97
N CYS A 13 -13.37 -32.92 19.84
CA CYS A 13 -12.43 -32.03 20.50
C CYS A 13 -12.60 -30.57 20.04
N ILE A 14 -12.88 -30.32 18.76
CA ILE A 14 -13.18 -28.96 18.28
C ILE A 14 -14.53 -28.51 18.84
N LEU A 15 -15.61 -29.28 18.70
CA LEU A 15 -16.94 -28.91 19.20
C LEU A 15 -16.96 -28.61 20.71
N TYR A 16 -16.39 -29.51 21.52
CA TYR A 16 -16.34 -29.31 22.97
C TYR A 16 -15.24 -28.33 23.37
N GLY A 17 -14.09 -28.34 22.69
CA GLY A 17 -12.98 -27.44 22.98
C GLY A 17 -13.30 -25.98 22.68
N SER A 18 -13.97 -25.68 21.56
CA SER A 18 -14.41 -24.33 21.23
C SER A 18 -15.57 -23.86 22.12
N LEU A 19 -16.46 -24.76 22.55
CA LEU A 19 -17.49 -24.43 23.55
C LEU A 19 -16.88 -24.14 24.94
N LEU A 20 -15.88 -24.90 25.35
CA LEU A 20 -15.14 -24.65 26.60
C LEU A 20 -14.34 -23.36 26.52
N ALA A 21 -13.68 -23.11 25.39
CA ALA A 21 -12.93 -21.89 25.14
C ALA A 21 -13.85 -20.66 25.15
N SER A 22 -15.00 -20.70 24.47
CA SER A 22 -15.97 -19.60 24.52
C SER A 22 -16.49 -19.38 25.95
N THR A 23 -16.78 -20.45 26.70
CA THR A 23 -17.14 -20.33 28.13
C THR A 23 -16.03 -19.66 28.94
N ALA A 24 -14.76 -20.05 28.71
CA ALA A 24 -13.61 -19.46 29.38
C ALA A 24 -13.42 -17.97 29.04
N PHE A 25 -13.61 -17.57 27.77
CA PHE A 25 -13.55 -16.15 27.38
C PHE A 25 -14.72 -15.34 27.93
N ALA A 26 -15.93 -15.89 28.02
CA ALA A 26 -17.06 -15.24 28.67
C ALA A 26 -16.79 -14.99 30.17
N VAL A 27 -16.25 -15.99 30.86
CA VAL A 27 -15.84 -15.91 32.27
C VAL A 27 -14.68 -14.93 32.45
N GLY A 28 -13.67 -14.98 31.57
CA GLY A 28 -12.54 -14.06 31.57
C GLY A 28 -12.95 -12.62 31.34
N HIS A 29 -13.88 -12.38 30.42
CA HIS A 29 -14.47 -11.06 30.17
C HIS A 29 -15.20 -10.53 31.41
N HIS A 30 -15.99 -11.38 32.08
CA HIS A 30 -16.66 -11.04 33.34
C HIS A 30 -15.64 -10.65 34.41
N PHE A 31 -14.60 -11.44 34.65
CA PHE A 31 -13.59 -11.11 35.66
C PHE A 31 -12.80 -9.86 35.33
N TYR A 32 -12.48 -9.64 34.05
CA TYR A 32 -11.78 -8.44 33.58
C TYR A 32 -12.63 -7.18 33.81
N TYR A 33 -13.88 -7.16 33.35
CA TYR A 33 -14.77 -6.02 33.57
C TYR A 33 -15.14 -5.82 35.05
N ASN A 34 -15.26 -6.91 35.82
CA ASN A 34 -15.45 -6.82 37.26
C ASN A 34 -14.21 -6.26 37.98
N SER A 35 -13.00 -6.49 37.47
CA SER A 35 -11.77 -5.88 38.00
C SER A 35 -11.68 -4.38 37.73
N LEU A 36 -12.37 -3.90 36.69
CA LEU A 36 -12.48 -2.48 36.34
C LEU A 36 -13.64 -1.78 37.05
N ALA A 37 -14.65 -2.52 37.52
CA ALA A 37 -15.84 -1.96 38.16
C ALA A 37 -15.46 -1.05 39.34
N ASN A 38 -16.03 0.16 39.39
CA ASN A 38 -15.77 1.20 40.39
C ASN A 38 -14.31 1.71 40.43
N THR A 39 -13.53 1.46 39.38
CA THR A 39 -12.18 2.04 39.24
C THR A 39 -12.23 3.31 38.38
N PRO A 40 -11.34 4.28 38.64
CA PRO A 40 -11.32 5.54 37.91
C PRO A 40 -10.79 5.40 36.48
N VAL A 41 -11.42 6.11 35.54
CA VAL A 41 -11.01 6.17 34.14
C VAL A 41 -9.89 7.21 33.99
N SER A 42 -8.64 6.76 33.83
CA SER A 42 -7.51 7.67 33.58
C SER A 42 -7.57 8.28 32.17
N THR A 43 -7.46 9.61 32.09
CA THR A 43 -7.36 10.40 30.85
C THR A 43 -5.91 10.79 30.50
N ALA A 44 -4.93 10.45 31.33
CA ALA A 44 -3.52 10.68 31.06
C ALA A 44 -2.91 9.50 30.28
N ASN A 45 -1.91 9.78 29.43
CA ASN A 45 -1.21 8.84 28.55
C ASN A 45 -0.32 7.81 29.30
N ASP A 46 -0.80 7.26 30.41
CA ASP A 46 0.08 6.66 31.44
C ASP A 46 0.29 5.15 31.33
N LEU A 47 -0.37 4.44 30.40
CA LEU A 47 -0.15 2.99 30.23
C LEU A 47 0.78 2.65 29.06
N ALA A 48 0.91 3.54 28.06
CA ALA A 48 1.79 3.36 26.90
C ALA A 48 2.11 4.71 26.24
N SER A 49 2.95 5.52 26.88
CA SER A 49 3.38 6.84 26.37
C SER A 49 4.00 6.76 24.95
N TRP A 50 4.51 5.60 24.54
CA TRP A 50 5.07 5.35 23.21
C TRP A 50 4.02 5.25 22.08
N ALA A 51 2.74 5.03 22.40
CA ALA A 51 1.68 4.84 21.41
C ALA A 51 0.54 5.87 21.51
N GLY A 52 0.56 6.77 22.49
CA GLY A 52 -0.46 7.83 22.63
C GLY A 52 -1.90 7.32 22.89
N VAL A 53 -2.05 6.12 23.46
CA VAL A 53 -3.36 5.49 23.70
C VAL A 53 -3.80 5.71 25.15
N SER A 54 -4.99 6.28 25.36
CA SER A 54 -5.56 6.46 26.70
C SER A 54 -5.95 5.12 27.35
N SER A 55 -5.90 5.06 28.69
CA SER A 55 -6.31 3.88 29.46
C SER A 55 -7.74 3.44 29.14
N GLN A 56 -8.62 4.40 28.82
CA GLN A 56 -9.98 4.12 28.37
C GLN A 56 -10.02 3.36 27.05
N LYS A 57 -9.31 3.86 26.03
CA LYS A 57 -9.22 3.21 24.71
C LYS A 57 -8.64 1.80 24.84
N PHE A 58 -7.61 1.63 25.67
CA PHE A 58 -6.99 0.33 25.95
C PHE A 58 -7.97 -0.65 26.61
N ASN A 59 -8.64 -0.25 27.69
CA ASN A 59 -9.58 -1.12 28.41
C ASN A 59 -10.79 -1.52 27.55
N THR A 60 -11.32 -0.60 26.74
CA THR A 60 -12.36 -0.92 25.76
C THR A 60 -11.86 -1.85 24.65
N ALA A 61 -10.61 -1.70 24.20
CA ALA A 61 -10.02 -2.58 23.21
C ALA A 61 -9.81 -4.01 23.75
N VAL A 62 -9.38 -4.15 25.01
CA VAL A 62 -9.26 -5.46 25.67
C VAL A 62 -10.64 -6.14 25.83
N GLY A 63 -11.66 -5.39 26.24
CA GLY A 63 -13.05 -5.89 26.29
C GLY A 63 -13.60 -6.32 24.93
N ASN A 64 -13.37 -5.51 23.89
CA ASN A 64 -13.70 -5.85 22.51
C ASN A 64 -12.93 -7.10 22.03
N THR A 65 -11.70 -7.29 22.49
CA THR A 65 -10.89 -8.49 22.20
C THR A 65 -11.51 -9.73 22.84
N PHE A 66 -11.92 -9.69 24.11
CA PHE A 66 -12.63 -10.79 24.76
C PHE A 66 -13.96 -11.12 24.06
N ALA A 67 -14.74 -10.11 23.67
CA ALA A 67 -15.99 -10.29 22.94
C ALA A 67 -15.76 -10.90 21.54
N SER A 68 -14.71 -10.45 20.84
CA SER A 68 -14.31 -10.98 19.55
C SER A 68 -13.86 -12.43 19.65
N LEU A 69 -13.04 -12.78 20.66
CA LEU A 69 -12.59 -14.16 20.90
C LEU A 69 -13.77 -15.08 21.27
N PHE A 70 -14.65 -14.65 22.18
CA PHE A 70 -15.89 -15.38 22.49
C PHE A 70 -16.70 -15.69 21.21
N ARG A 71 -16.88 -14.68 20.35
CA ARG A 71 -17.59 -14.80 19.07
C ARG A 71 -16.89 -15.77 18.12
N THR A 72 -15.57 -15.65 17.97
CA THR A 72 -14.80 -16.52 17.08
C THR A 72 -14.98 -17.98 17.49
N PHE A 73 -14.83 -18.30 18.78
CA PHE A 73 -14.97 -19.67 19.27
C PHE A 73 -16.42 -20.19 19.20
N ILE A 74 -17.44 -19.35 19.44
CA ILE A 74 -18.83 -19.79 19.29
C ILE A 74 -19.22 -19.98 17.81
N THR A 75 -18.72 -19.14 16.90
CA THR A 75 -18.88 -19.32 15.45
C THR A 75 -18.20 -20.60 14.99
N ILE A 76 -16.98 -20.90 15.47
CA ILE A 76 -16.30 -22.18 15.19
C ILE A 76 -17.18 -23.35 15.63
N THR A 77 -17.77 -23.29 16.83
CA THR A 77 -18.68 -24.34 17.34
C THR A 77 -19.89 -24.54 16.42
N VAL A 78 -20.59 -23.47 16.06
CA VAL A 78 -21.83 -23.55 15.28
C VAL A 78 -21.53 -23.96 13.82
N THR A 79 -20.50 -23.40 13.20
CA THR A 79 -20.07 -23.75 11.83
C THR A 79 -19.60 -25.20 11.76
N THR A 80 -18.86 -25.67 12.77
CA THR A 80 -18.43 -27.08 12.87
C THR A 80 -19.64 -28.01 12.95
N SER A 81 -20.63 -27.71 13.80
CA SER A 81 -21.89 -28.47 13.86
C SER A 81 -22.68 -28.42 12.55
N TYR A 82 -22.76 -27.24 11.92
CA TYR A 82 -23.43 -27.04 10.63
C TYR A 82 -22.83 -27.94 9.55
N LEU A 83 -21.51 -27.97 9.42
CA LEU A 83 -20.82 -28.81 8.44
C LEU A 83 -21.09 -30.30 8.67
N GLN A 84 -21.16 -30.75 9.92
CA GLN A 84 -21.46 -32.16 10.22
C GLN A 84 -22.89 -32.56 9.86
N ILE A 85 -23.84 -31.66 10.09
CA ILE A 85 -25.24 -31.89 9.72
C ILE A 85 -25.40 -31.82 8.20
N LEU A 86 -24.68 -30.92 7.52
CA LEU A 86 -24.64 -30.81 6.06
C LEU A 86 -24.12 -32.11 5.43
N TRP A 87 -22.97 -32.59 5.91
CA TRP A 87 -22.38 -33.85 5.47
C TRP A 87 -23.31 -35.04 5.62
N ARG A 88 -23.99 -35.14 6.76
CA ARG A 88 -25.00 -36.18 6.97
C ARG A 88 -26.14 -36.04 5.96
N SER A 89 -26.67 -34.83 5.76
CA SER A 89 -27.77 -34.58 4.82
C SER A 89 -27.41 -34.91 3.37
N LEU A 90 -26.15 -34.69 2.96
CA LEU A 90 -25.67 -35.01 1.61
C LEU A 90 -25.46 -36.52 1.41
N LYS A 91 -25.02 -37.24 2.44
CA LYS A 91 -24.74 -38.68 2.36
C LYS A 91 -25.98 -39.56 2.44
N THR A 92 -27.07 -39.11 3.07
CA THR A 92 -28.23 -39.97 3.32
C THR A 92 -29.24 -40.02 2.17
N GLU A 93 -29.37 -38.96 1.36
CA GLU A 93 -30.38 -38.88 0.31
C GLU A 93 -29.91 -38.05 -0.91
N GLY A 94 -30.28 -38.49 -2.12
CA GLY A 94 -30.00 -37.75 -3.36
C GLY A 94 -30.62 -36.35 -3.36
N THR A 95 -29.85 -35.32 -3.72
CA THR A 95 -30.27 -33.90 -3.63
C THR A 95 -30.03 -33.14 -4.93
N ASN A 96 -30.95 -32.26 -5.30
CA ASN A 96 -30.77 -31.36 -6.46
C ASN A 96 -29.64 -30.36 -6.20
N LEU A 97 -28.83 -30.11 -7.21
CA LEU A 97 -27.67 -29.22 -7.13
C LEU A 97 -28.05 -27.81 -6.66
N LYS A 98 -29.15 -27.25 -7.18
CA LYS A 98 -29.69 -25.95 -6.70
C LYS A 98 -30.02 -25.91 -5.20
N VAL A 99 -30.37 -27.04 -4.59
CA VAL A 99 -30.63 -27.13 -3.14
C VAL A 99 -29.31 -27.29 -2.38
N VAL A 100 -28.32 -28.00 -2.94
CA VAL A 100 -26.96 -28.09 -2.40
C VAL A 100 -26.28 -26.73 -2.41
N ASP A 101 -26.38 -25.96 -3.49
CA ASP A 101 -25.83 -24.60 -3.60
C ASP A 101 -26.53 -23.65 -2.63
N ALA A 102 -27.86 -23.73 -2.54
CA ALA A 102 -28.62 -22.90 -1.61
C ALA A 102 -28.29 -23.18 -0.15
N ILE A 103 -28.03 -24.44 0.22
CA ILE A 103 -27.65 -24.80 1.58
C ILE A 103 -26.17 -24.46 1.81
N SER A 104 -25.24 -24.85 0.95
CA SER A 104 -23.80 -24.55 1.11
C SER A 104 -23.50 -23.04 1.11
N GLY A 105 -24.18 -22.28 0.27
CA GLY A 105 -24.05 -20.82 0.18
C GLY A 105 -24.80 -20.05 1.25
N VAL A 106 -25.68 -20.67 2.05
CA VAL A 106 -26.48 -19.92 3.05
C VAL A 106 -25.62 -19.28 4.14
N LEU A 107 -24.41 -19.80 4.39
CA LEU A 107 -23.48 -19.25 5.38
C LEU A 107 -22.80 -17.96 4.91
N THR A 108 -22.74 -17.74 3.60
CA THR A 108 -22.09 -16.57 2.97
C THR A 108 -23.09 -15.64 2.29
N ASN A 109 -24.29 -16.14 1.93
CA ASN A 109 -25.36 -15.37 1.30
C ASN A 109 -26.72 -15.63 2.00
N PRO A 110 -27.30 -14.63 2.69
CA PRO A 110 -28.55 -14.79 3.44
C PRO A 110 -29.79 -14.97 2.55
N ILE A 111 -29.70 -14.64 1.24
CA ILE A 111 -30.80 -14.82 0.29
C ILE A 111 -31.18 -16.31 0.16
N GLY A 112 -30.23 -17.22 0.40
CA GLY A 112 -30.47 -18.66 0.44
C GLY A 112 -31.55 -19.08 1.47
N LEU A 113 -31.78 -18.28 2.52
CA LEU A 113 -32.84 -18.51 3.51
C LEU A 113 -34.25 -18.41 2.94
N PHE A 114 -34.45 -17.80 1.76
CA PHE A 114 -35.77 -17.74 1.11
C PHE A 114 -36.05 -18.93 0.18
N ASN A 115 -35.10 -19.88 0.05
CA ASN A 115 -35.27 -21.05 -0.80
C ASN A 115 -36.22 -22.08 -0.15
N ARG A 116 -37.46 -22.15 -0.66
CA ARG A 116 -38.49 -23.09 -0.18
C ARG A 116 -38.09 -24.57 -0.30
N GLY A 117 -37.26 -24.93 -1.29
CA GLY A 117 -36.75 -26.29 -1.47
C GLY A 117 -35.75 -26.68 -0.38
N ALA A 118 -34.86 -25.76 -0.02
CA ALA A 118 -33.91 -25.95 1.08
C ALA A 118 -34.62 -26.09 2.44
N TRP A 119 -35.68 -25.33 2.71
CA TRP A 119 -36.49 -25.47 3.94
C TRP A 119 -37.19 -26.82 4.05
N LYS A 120 -37.74 -27.33 2.94
CA LYS A 120 -38.41 -28.64 2.94
C LYS A 120 -37.43 -29.78 3.23
N LYS A 121 -36.19 -29.68 2.75
CA LYS A 121 -35.21 -30.76 2.86
C LYS A 121 -34.34 -30.66 4.10
N SER A 122 -33.92 -29.46 4.48
CA SER A 122 -32.88 -29.26 5.49
C SER A 122 -33.18 -28.06 6.40
N ALA A 123 -34.42 -27.99 6.93
CA ALA A 123 -34.86 -26.94 7.86
C ALA A 123 -33.89 -26.71 9.03
N MET A 124 -33.28 -27.77 9.56
CA MET A 124 -32.31 -27.68 10.66
C MET A 124 -31.03 -26.94 10.26
N LEU A 125 -30.54 -27.11 9.02
CA LEU A 125 -29.39 -26.37 8.51
C LEU A 125 -29.70 -24.89 8.35
N LEU A 126 -30.90 -24.55 7.89
CA LEU A 126 -31.31 -23.15 7.74
C LEU A 126 -31.52 -22.46 9.10
N LEU A 127 -32.03 -23.16 10.11
CA LEU A 127 -32.10 -22.64 11.49
C LEU A 127 -30.71 -22.41 12.09
N LEU A 128 -29.74 -23.29 11.78
CA LEU A 128 -28.33 -23.10 12.16
C LEU A 128 -27.67 -21.94 11.42
N ALA A 129 -28.01 -21.75 10.14
CA ALA A 129 -27.55 -20.60 9.38
C ALA A 129 -28.12 -19.29 9.93
N ILE A 130 -29.41 -19.25 10.27
CA ILE A 130 -30.04 -18.08 10.92
C ILE A 130 -29.33 -17.76 12.22
N THR A 131 -29.03 -18.75 13.05
CA THR A 131 -28.28 -18.50 14.29
C THR A 131 -26.90 -17.91 14.01
N ILE A 132 -26.16 -18.38 13.00
CA ILE A 132 -24.89 -17.78 12.55
C ILE A 132 -25.07 -16.32 12.10
N TRP A 133 -26.09 -16.02 11.31
CA TRP A 133 -26.40 -14.65 10.85
C TRP A 133 -26.87 -13.71 11.98
N LEU A 134 -27.37 -14.25 13.09
CA LEU A 134 -27.77 -13.49 14.27
C LEU A 134 -26.61 -13.30 15.27
N LEU A 135 -25.51 -14.08 15.18
CA LEU A 135 -24.32 -13.89 16.03
C LEU A 135 -23.69 -12.48 15.95
N PRO A 136 -23.65 -11.78 14.80
CA PRO A 136 -23.17 -10.40 14.69
C PRO A 136 -24.02 -9.37 15.45
N ILE A 137 -25.23 -9.71 15.90
CA ILE A 137 -26.08 -8.80 16.69
C ILE A 137 -25.62 -8.75 18.16
N ALA A 138 -24.98 -9.80 18.67
CA ALA A 138 -24.47 -9.83 20.05
C ALA A 138 -23.42 -8.74 20.37
N PRO A 139 -22.48 -8.39 19.45
CA PRO A 139 -21.61 -7.21 19.53
C PRO A 139 -22.32 -5.87 19.66
N VAL A 140 -23.57 -5.73 19.22
CA VAL A 140 -24.32 -4.47 19.38
C VAL A 140 -24.82 -4.31 20.82
N ILE A 141 -24.99 -5.44 21.53
CA ILE A 141 -25.46 -5.48 22.92
C ILE A 141 -24.30 -5.36 23.92
N THR A 142 -23.07 -5.74 23.54
CA THR A 142 -21.90 -5.77 24.45
C THR A 142 -21.36 -4.39 24.88
N PRO A 143 -21.37 -3.33 24.04
CA PRO A 143 -20.99 -1.96 24.41
C PRO A 143 -21.80 -1.40 25.58
N ALA A 144 -22.99 -1.96 25.86
CA ALA A 144 -23.84 -1.55 26.98
C ALA A 144 -23.48 -2.22 28.32
N THR A 145 -22.48 -3.11 28.38
CA THR A 145 -22.15 -3.88 29.60
C THR A 145 -21.09 -3.23 30.50
N LEU A 146 -20.20 -2.41 29.92
CA LEU A 146 -19.24 -1.57 30.64
C LEU A 146 -19.46 -0.13 30.22
N THR A 147 -20.11 0.65 31.07
CA THR A 147 -20.39 2.07 30.85
C THR A 147 -19.43 2.91 31.67
N VAL A 148 -19.29 4.19 31.29
CA VAL A 148 -18.61 5.17 32.12
C VAL A 148 -19.69 5.99 32.81
N GLU A 149 -19.78 5.84 34.12
CA GLU A 149 -20.66 6.65 34.95
C GLU A 149 -19.84 7.72 35.65
N ILE A 150 -20.39 8.91 35.74
CA ILE A 150 -19.75 10.01 36.44
C ILE A 150 -20.21 9.94 37.89
N VAL A 151 -19.30 9.54 38.79
CA VAL A 151 -19.58 9.47 40.22
C VAL A 151 -19.01 10.71 40.89
N SER A 152 -19.82 11.40 41.70
CA SER A 152 -19.34 12.52 42.50
C SER A 152 -18.62 12.01 43.74
N GLN A 153 -17.34 12.33 43.86
CA GLN A 153 -16.55 12.13 45.06
C GLN A 153 -16.33 13.50 45.70
N ILE A 154 -16.80 13.67 46.93
CA ILE A 154 -16.63 14.93 47.67
C ILE A 154 -15.26 14.88 48.35
N SER A 155 -14.34 15.71 47.89
CA SER A 155 -13.03 15.93 48.50
C SER A 155 -12.99 17.33 49.11
N LYS A 156 -12.24 17.50 50.21
CA LYS A 156 -11.95 18.82 50.77
C LYS A 156 -10.45 19.03 50.65
N ASP A 157 -10.06 19.96 49.77
CA ASP A 157 -8.67 20.26 49.46
C ASP A 157 -8.42 21.75 49.55
N TRP A 158 -7.22 22.11 50.01
CA TRP A 158 -6.75 23.49 50.04
C TRP A 158 -6.21 23.86 48.67
N VAL A 159 -6.84 24.84 48.00
CA VAL A 159 -6.45 25.28 46.66
C VAL A 159 -6.27 26.79 46.65
N ASN A 160 -5.19 27.26 45.99
CA ASN A 160 -4.96 28.68 45.73
C ASN A 160 -5.88 29.12 44.59
N VAL A 161 -6.84 29.99 44.87
CA VAL A 161 -7.76 30.53 43.86
C VAL A 161 -7.27 31.93 43.47
N SER A 162 -7.09 32.16 42.17
CA SER A 162 -6.56 33.42 41.66
C SER A 162 -7.51 34.58 41.92
N SER A 163 -7.11 35.57 42.73
CA SER A 163 -7.83 36.84 42.86
C SER A 163 -7.03 37.97 42.22
N VAL A 164 -7.59 38.60 41.19
CA VAL A 164 -6.99 39.79 40.58
C VAL A 164 -7.36 41.02 41.39
N ASP A 165 -6.36 41.73 41.92
CA ASP A 165 -6.55 42.99 42.64
C ASP A 165 -6.35 44.19 41.70
N PHE A 166 -7.47 44.81 41.31
CA PHE A 166 -7.48 46.00 40.46
C PHE A 166 -6.90 47.26 41.13
N ASN A 167 -6.60 47.20 42.43
CA ASN A 167 -6.10 48.34 43.19
C ASN A 167 -4.58 48.38 43.36
N SER A 168 -3.83 47.31 43.03
CA SER A 168 -2.40 47.19 43.38
C SER A 168 -1.42 47.25 42.20
N LEU A 169 -1.82 47.66 41.00
CA LEU A 169 -0.93 47.79 39.81
C LEU A 169 -0.20 46.49 39.40
N ASN A 170 -0.59 45.33 39.92
CA ASN A 170 0.06 44.03 39.62
C ASN A 170 -0.04 43.60 38.15
N PHE A 171 -0.76 44.33 37.28
CA PHE A 171 -0.78 44.17 35.82
C PHE A 171 0.49 44.65 35.11
N ALA A 172 1.44 45.22 35.85
CA ALA A 172 2.65 45.88 35.34
C ALA A 172 3.82 44.96 34.96
N SER A 173 3.76 43.67 35.28
CA SER A 173 4.86 42.73 35.02
C SER A 173 4.82 42.20 33.58
N VAL A 174 5.19 43.04 32.61
CA VAL A 174 5.33 42.63 31.20
C VAL A 174 6.80 42.75 30.78
N GLU A 175 7.51 41.62 30.75
CA GLU A 175 8.91 41.58 30.30
C GLU A 175 9.06 41.91 28.81
N HIS A 176 9.77 43.02 28.54
CA HIS A 176 10.76 43.30 27.49
C HIS A 176 10.63 42.88 26.01
N SER A 177 9.46 42.52 25.49
CA SER A 177 9.34 42.37 24.02
C SER A 177 7.99 42.79 23.45
N PHE A 178 7.78 44.10 23.31
CA PHE A 178 6.64 44.64 22.57
C PHE A 178 7.10 45.67 21.52
N HIS A 179 7.12 45.23 20.26
CA HIS A 179 7.07 46.11 19.08
C HIS A 179 5.61 46.58 18.87
N PRO A 180 5.34 47.79 18.35
CA PRO A 180 4.00 48.39 18.34
C PRO A 180 3.07 47.86 17.23
N GLN A 181 3.21 46.60 16.82
CA GLN A 181 2.27 45.91 15.93
C GLN A 181 1.81 44.61 16.59
N CYS A 182 1.09 44.74 17.70
CA CYS A 182 0.44 43.61 18.35
C CYS A 182 -1.06 43.71 18.09
N GLY A 183 -1.55 42.94 17.12
CA GLY A 183 -2.94 42.49 17.15
C GLY A 183 -3.06 41.48 18.29
N PHE A 184 -3.90 41.78 19.29
CA PHE A 184 -4.19 40.84 20.35
C PHE A 184 -5.19 39.80 19.81
N GLY A 185 -4.71 38.57 19.59
CA GLY A 185 -5.58 37.43 19.31
C GLY A 185 -6.26 36.96 20.58
N TYR A 186 -7.58 37.08 20.66
CA TYR A 186 -8.38 36.39 21.67
C TYR A 186 -8.43 34.89 21.35
N ASN A 187 -7.94 34.03 22.24
CA ASN A 187 -7.91 32.56 22.09
C ASN A 187 -9.04 31.82 22.84
N GLY A 188 -10.08 32.53 23.28
CA GLY A 188 -11.11 31.97 24.18
C GLY A 188 -10.61 31.84 25.63
N PRO A 189 -11.52 31.73 26.62
CA PRO A 189 -11.10 31.53 28.00
C PRO A 189 -10.43 30.15 28.14
N GLN A 190 -9.12 30.16 28.32
CA GLN A 190 -8.32 28.98 28.65
C GLN A 190 -8.49 28.68 30.13
N PHE A 191 -9.64 28.14 30.54
CA PHE A 191 -9.71 27.53 31.86
C PHE A 191 -8.77 26.32 31.85
N GLU A 192 -7.61 26.43 32.51
CA GLU A 192 -6.99 25.23 33.07
C GLU A 192 -8.00 24.68 34.07
N THR A 193 -8.87 23.80 33.56
CA THR A 193 -9.87 23.15 34.38
C THR A 193 -9.12 22.31 35.39
N CYS A 194 -9.06 22.80 36.64
CA CYS A 194 -8.82 21.92 37.77
C CYS A 194 -9.81 20.76 37.61
N ARG A 195 -9.31 19.54 37.42
CA ARG A 195 -10.12 18.36 37.12
C ARG A 195 -11.14 18.14 38.25
N GLY A 196 -12.38 18.61 38.08
CA GLY A 196 -13.52 18.42 38.98
C GLY A 196 -14.53 19.57 38.94
N ASN A 197 -15.81 19.33 39.26
CA ASN A 197 -16.76 20.44 39.50
C ASN A 197 -16.42 21.05 40.87
N VAL A 198 -15.48 21.99 40.83
CA VAL A 198 -15.24 22.90 41.92
C VAL A 198 -16.16 24.09 41.69
N SER A 199 -17.30 24.12 42.39
CA SER A 199 -18.10 25.35 42.45
C SER A 199 -17.53 26.23 43.55
N TYR A 200 -16.78 27.25 43.17
CA TYR A 200 -16.48 28.37 44.04
C TYR A 200 -17.16 29.60 43.45
N THR A 201 -17.83 30.38 44.29
CA THR A 201 -18.44 31.64 43.86
C THR A 201 -17.37 32.71 44.02
N GLN A 202 -16.66 33.01 42.94
CA GLN A 202 -15.82 34.20 42.92
C GLN A 202 -16.70 35.38 42.52
N HIS A 203 -16.88 36.34 43.42
CA HIS A 203 -17.53 37.59 43.07
C HIS A 203 -16.62 38.34 42.09
N PHE A 204 -17.04 38.41 40.83
CA PHE A 204 -16.32 39.14 39.79
C PHE A 204 -16.40 40.64 40.08
N ALA A 205 -15.26 41.26 40.42
CA ALA A 205 -15.15 42.68 40.73
C ALA A 205 -14.52 43.50 39.58
N GLY A 206 -14.55 42.98 38.35
CA GLY A 206 -14.03 43.68 37.16
C GLY A 206 -15.10 44.49 36.42
N PRO A 207 -14.70 45.23 35.36
CA PRO A 207 -15.60 46.10 34.61
C PRO A 207 -16.66 45.27 33.86
N ALA A 208 -17.88 45.80 33.78
CA ALA A 208 -19.00 45.16 33.10
C ALA A 208 -19.82 46.20 32.36
N LEU A 209 -20.29 45.91 31.14
CA LEU A 209 -21.07 46.86 30.37
C LEU A 209 -22.57 46.69 30.60
N GLN A 210 -23.27 47.81 30.54
CA GLN A 210 -24.71 47.90 30.36
C GLN A 210 -25.02 48.76 29.13
N CYS A 211 -25.72 48.19 28.16
CA CYS A 211 -25.99 48.77 26.87
C CYS A 211 -27.46 49.20 26.75
N SER A 212 -27.71 50.35 26.13
CA SER A 212 -29.06 50.88 25.87
C SER A 212 -29.10 51.69 24.57
N ASP A 213 -30.28 51.83 23.96
CA ASP A 213 -30.42 52.61 22.71
C ASP A 213 -30.28 54.11 22.95
N VAL A 214 -29.50 54.77 22.09
CA VAL A 214 -29.35 56.23 22.09
C VAL A 214 -30.64 56.90 21.62
N GLN A 215 -31.18 57.81 22.42
CA GLN A 215 -32.43 58.53 22.16
C GLN A 215 -32.18 59.89 21.47
N ASP A 216 -33.22 60.45 20.83
CA ASP A 216 -33.21 61.80 20.27
C ASP A 216 -33.16 62.87 21.39
N PRO A 217 -32.49 64.03 21.18
CA PRO A 217 -31.95 64.59 19.93
C PRO A 217 -30.50 64.16 19.60
N PHE A 218 -29.80 63.50 20.53
CA PHE A 218 -28.39 63.14 20.39
C PHE A 218 -28.15 62.13 19.26
N ARG A 219 -29.06 61.16 19.13
CA ARG A 219 -29.10 60.25 17.98
C ARG A 219 -29.13 61.00 16.64
N GLY A 220 -29.97 62.02 16.51
CA GLY A 220 -30.06 62.85 15.30
C GLY A 220 -28.77 63.60 14.96
N GLU A 221 -28.01 64.05 15.96
CA GLU A 221 -26.73 64.74 15.77
C GLU A 221 -25.65 63.80 15.22
N ILE A 222 -25.54 62.58 15.79
CA ILE A 222 -24.59 61.56 15.31
C ILE A 222 -24.89 61.21 13.84
N LEU A 223 -26.17 60.98 13.50
CA LEU A 223 -26.58 60.67 12.14
C LEU A 223 -26.31 61.84 11.18
N SER A 224 -26.53 63.09 11.63
CA SER A 224 -26.24 64.29 10.83
C SER A 224 -24.74 64.49 10.56
N ASN A 225 -23.88 64.22 11.55
CA ASN A 225 -22.43 64.31 11.42
C ASN A 225 -21.89 63.24 10.44
N VAL A 226 -22.41 62.02 10.50
CA VAL A 226 -22.07 60.96 9.53
C VAL A 226 -22.52 61.34 8.12
N ASN A 227 -23.72 61.91 7.96
CA ASN A 227 -24.27 62.25 6.64
C ASN A 227 -23.63 63.49 5.98
N THR A 228 -23.05 64.41 6.77
CA THR A 228 -22.41 65.66 6.27
C THR A 228 -20.92 65.53 5.96
N SER A 229 -20.32 64.39 6.27
CA SER A 229 -18.92 64.09 5.99
C SER A 229 -18.68 63.85 4.49
N SER A 230 -17.66 64.49 3.88
CA SER A 230 -17.38 64.35 2.44
C SER A 230 -16.56 63.09 2.12
N TRP A 231 -17.22 62.08 1.56
CA TRP A 231 -16.64 60.77 1.21
C TRP A 231 -15.91 60.78 -0.15
N ASN A 232 -14.72 61.39 -0.23
CA ASN A 232 -14.04 61.52 -1.53
C ASN A 232 -13.12 60.34 -1.90
N VAL A 233 -12.96 59.34 -1.02
CA VAL A 233 -12.20 58.11 -1.30
C VAL A 233 -12.88 56.93 -0.59
N THR A 234 -13.02 55.83 -1.31
CA THR A 234 -13.74 54.60 -0.97
C THR A 234 -13.52 54.12 0.48
N GLN A 235 -14.51 54.35 1.35
CA GLN A 235 -14.59 53.75 2.69
C GLN A 235 -16.02 53.28 2.92
N MET A 236 -16.22 51.99 3.23
CA MET A 236 -17.54 51.41 3.53
C MET A 236 -17.51 50.78 4.92
N PHE A 237 -18.51 51.07 5.74
CA PHE A 237 -18.60 50.61 7.12
C PHE A 237 -19.84 49.73 7.32
N GLY A 238 -19.68 48.58 7.98
CA GLY A 238 -20.80 47.80 8.52
C GLY A 238 -21.10 48.13 9.98
N TYR A 239 -20.07 48.50 10.75
CA TYR A 239 -20.10 48.83 12.17
C TYR A 239 -19.17 50.01 12.45
N LEU A 240 -19.55 50.90 13.36
CA LEU A 240 -18.70 51.95 13.92
C LEU A 240 -18.74 51.84 15.44
N ALA A 241 -17.59 51.77 16.10
CA ALA A 241 -17.50 51.82 17.55
C ALA A 241 -16.55 52.95 17.97
N TRP A 242 -16.92 53.73 18.98
CA TRP A 242 -16.09 54.84 19.46
C TRP A 242 -16.36 55.20 20.92
N VAL A 243 -15.42 55.93 21.50
CA VAL A 243 -15.53 56.55 22.84
C VAL A 243 -15.51 58.07 22.64
N PRO A 244 -16.39 58.86 23.28
CA PRO A 244 -16.40 60.31 23.10
C PRO A 244 -15.10 60.97 23.59
N SER A 245 -14.58 61.93 22.84
CA SER A 245 -13.48 62.81 23.26
C SER A 245 -13.91 64.28 23.23
N VAL A 246 -13.14 65.17 23.85
CA VAL A 246 -13.55 66.55 24.17
C VAL A 246 -13.23 67.58 23.06
N TYR A 247 -12.91 67.19 21.83
CA TYR A 247 -12.49 68.14 20.79
C TYR A 247 -13.33 68.08 19.50
N SER A 248 -13.72 69.27 19.05
CA SER A 248 -14.52 69.54 17.86
C SER A 248 -13.67 69.57 16.58
N SER A 249 -13.95 68.68 15.61
CA SER A 249 -14.05 68.97 14.16
C SER A 249 -13.89 67.70 13.31
N LEU A 250 -14.89 67.41 12.46
CA LEU A 250 -14.99 66.46 11.33
C LEU A 250 -14.35 65.04 11.48
N PRO A 251 -15.11 63.95 11.26
CA PRO A 251 -14.67 62.57 11.53
C PRO A 251 -13.57 62.00 10.60
N PHE A 252 -12.99 62.81 9.71
CA PHE A 252 -11.98 62.40 8.74
C PHE A 252 -10.86 63.43 8.59
N ASP A 253 -9.61 63.03 8.88
CA ASP A 253 -8.41 63.82 8.56
C ASP A 253 -7.83 63.43 7.20
N PHE A 254 -7.42 64.42 6.40
CA PHE A 254 -6.71 64.22 5.13
C PHE A 254 -5.24 63.92 5.39
N LEU A 255 -4.78 62.71 5.06
CA LEU A 255 -3.34 62.44 4.98
C LEU A 255 -2.88 62.88 3.59
N ASP A 256 -2.11 63.97 3.54
CA ASP A 256 -1.49 64.50 2.32
C ASP A 256 -0.68 63.39 1.62
N GLY A 257 -1.26 62.83 0.57
CA GLY A 257 -0.53 62.05 -0.44
C GLY A 257 0.09 63.04 -1.43
N GLY A 258 1.32 62.77 -1.87
CA GLY A 258 1.96 63.59 -2.89
C GLY A 258 1.13 63.70 -4.18
N PRO A 259 1.55 64.53 -5.16
CA PRO A 259 0.75 64.89 -6.33
C PRO A 259 0.23 63.75 -7.22
N ASP A 260 0.70 62.51 -7.03
CA ASP A 260 0.27 61.31 -7.75
C ASP A 260 -0.52 60.30 -6.88
N ASP A 261 -0.73 60.57 -5.58
CA ASP A 261 -1.48 59.70 -4.64
C ASP A 261 -2.82 60.36 -4.28
N PRO A 262 -3.98 59.80 -4.67
CA PRO A 262 -5.28 60.33 -4.31
C PRO A 262 -5.47 60.18 -2.78
N GLY A 263 -5.10 61.24 -2.05
CA GLY A 263 -4.89 61.29 -0.60
C GLY A 263 -5.79 60.40 0.27
N ARG A 264 -5.19 59.78 1.29
CA ARG A 264 -5.86 58.83 2.18
C ARG A 264 -6.59 59.59 3.29
N TRP A 265 -7.89 59.37 3.46
CA TRP A 265 -8.63 59.90 4.60
C TRP A 265 -8.56 58.92 5.77
N ARG A 266 -8.33 59.39 7.00
CA ARG A 266 -8.33 58.54 8.21
C ARG A 266 -9.56 58.84 9.05
N PHE A 267 -10.36 57.81 9.34
CA PHE A 267 -11.46 57.87 10.30
C PHE A 267 -10.91 58.11 11.71
N HIS A 268 -11.31 59.19 12.38
CA HIS A 268 -11.03 59.41 13.79
C HIS A 268 -12.29 59.13 14.62
N PRO A 269 -12.33 58.03 15.40
CA PRO A 269 -13.51 57.66 16.22
C PRO A 269 -13.87 58.74 17.26
N ASP A 270 -12.90 59.55 17.66
CA ASP A 270 -12.97 60.54 18.73
C ASP A 270 -13.91 61.74 18.45
N LEU A 271 -14.46 61.82 17.22
CA LEU A 271 -15.07 63.03 16.64
C LEU A 271 -16.57 62.89 16.30
N LEU A 272 -17.20 61.77 16.62
CA LEU A 272 -18.64 61.51 16.41
C LEU A 272 -19.51 61.88 17.64
N GLY A 273 -18.93 62.50 18.67
CA GLY A 273 -19.61 62.94 19.89
C GLY A 273 -20.32 64.31 19.76
N PRO A 274 -21.05 64.75 20.80
CA PRO A 274 -21.80 66.00 20.76
C PRO A 274 -20.87 67.20 20.57
N SER A 275 -21.23 68.06 19.62
CA SER A 275 -20.39 69.14 19.09
C SER A 275 -20.30 70.38 19.98
N ASP A 276 -21.14 70.49 21.00
CA ASP A 276 -21.14 71.62 21.92
C ASP A 276 -20.56 71.22 23.27
N GLY A 277 -19.54 71.96 23.72
CA GLY A 277 -18.79 71.77 24.98
C GLY A 277 -19.59 71.94 26.28
N GLY A 278 -20.81 71.41 26.36
CA GLY A 278 -21.59 71.20 27.56
C GLY A 278 -21.58 69.72 27.94
N VAL A 279 -21.00 69.42 29.10
CA VAL A 279 -21.03 68.14 29.85
C VAL A 279 -21.66 66.98 29.07
N ALA A 280 -20.83 66.21 28.37
CA ALA A 280 -21.25 64.99 27.71
C ALA A 280 -22.08 64.14 28.69
N SER A 281 -23.29 63.76 28.29
CA SER A 281 -24.21 62.96 29.10
C SER A 281 -23.75 61.50 29.29
N GLY A 282 -22.61 61.12 28.69
CA GLY A 282 -21.89 59.87 28.94
C GLY A 282 -20.62 60.15 29.77
N GLY A 283 -20.46 59.45 30.89
CA GLY A 283 -19.25 59.56 31.71
C GLY A 283 -17.99 59.02 31.02
N PRO A 284 -16.81 59.13 31.65
CA PRO A 284 -15.49 58.76 31.09
C PRO A 284 -15.26 57.31 30.66
N LEU A 285 -16.29 56.46 30.65
CA LEU A 285 -16.26 55.02 30.41
C LEU A 285 -17.54 54.60 29.66
N THR A 286 -17.85 55.34 28.59
CA THR A 286 -19.00 55.09 27.71
C THR A 286 -18.52 54.73 26.31
N LEU A 287 -18.96 53.58 25.80
CA LEU A 287 -18.73 53.10 24.45
C LEU A 287 -20.00 53.27 23.61
N PHE A 288 -19.88 53.86 22.44
CA PHE A 288 -20.94 53.88 21.44
C PHE A 288 -20.65 52.86 20.34
N VAL A 289 -21.67 52.10 19.95
CA VAL A 289 -21.61 51.17 18.82
C VAL A 289 -22.78 51.46 17.89
N ALA A 290 -22.48 51.78 16.64
CA ALA A 290 -23.46 52.05 15.60
C ALA A 290 -23.37 51.00 14.48
N THR A 291 -24.53 50.55 14.00
CA THR A 291 -24.66 49.66 12.84
C THR A 291 -25.40 50.40 11.73
N PHE A 292 -24.92 50.28 10.49
CA PHE A 292 -25.51 50.97 9.33
C PHE A 292 -25.96 49.96 8.28
N PRO A 293 -27.18 49.39 8.41
CA PRO A 293 -27.62 48.28 7.56
C PRO A 293 -27.80 48.64 6.09
N ASN A 294 -27.82 49.91 5.68
CA ASN A 294 -28.07 50.33 4.28
C ASN A 294 -26.93 51.21 3.71
N PHE A 295 -25.72 51.11 4.24
CA PHE A 295 -24.58 51.90 3.78
C PHE A 295 -24.02 51.33 2.46
N SER A 296 -24.39 51.92 1.32
CA SER A 296 -23.91 51.53 -0.02
C SER A 296 -23.36 52.74 -0.78
N ASN A 297 -22.29 52.56 -1.57
CA ASN A 297 -21.63 53.64 -2.30
C ASN A 297 -22.32 53.92 -3.66
N PRO A 298 -22.86 55.13 -3.93
CA PRO A 298 -23.54 55.44 -5.19
C PRO A 298 -22.60 56.12 -6.20
N TYR A 299 -21.46 55.50 -6.53
CA TYR A 299 -20.48 56.14 -7.43
C TYR A 299 -20.70 55.97 -8.96
N PRO A 300 -21.95 55.86 -9.45
CA PRO A 300 -22.22 56.39 -10.79
C PRO A 300 -23.34 57.43 -10.84
N THR A 301 -24.07 57.70 -9.77
CA THR A 301 -25.10 58.75 -9.75
C THR A 301 -24.92 59.63 -8.52
N ARG A 302 -24.34 60.82 -8.71
CA ARG A 302 -24.45 61.93 -7.75
C ARG A 302 -25.93 62.28 -7.56
N GLN A 303 -26.63 61.54 -6.72
CA GLN A 303 -27.93 61.92 -6.20
C GLN A 303 -27.68 62.75 -4.94
N PRO A 304 -27.96 64.07 -4.93
CA PRO A 304 -27.59 64.94 -3.81
C PRO A 304 -28.36 64.68 -2.50
N ASN A 305 -29.26 63.69 -2.42
CA ASN A 305 -30.24 63.54 -1.34
C ASN A 305 -30.45 62.08 -0.88
N PHE A 306 -29.42 61.22 -0.94
CA PHE A 306 -29.54 59.86 -0.42
C PHE A 306 -29.20 59.83 1.08
N ASP A 307 -30.13 59.39 1.93
CA ASP A 307 -29.92 59.29 3.38
C ASP A 307 -29.39 57.90 3.74
N PHE A 308 -28.06 57.81 3.94
CA PHE A 308 -27.36 56.57 4.31
C PHE A 308 -27.64 56.10 5.76
N THR A 309 -28.31 56.94 6.54
CA THR A 309 -28.43 56.80 8.01
C THR A 309 -29.84 56.41 8.47
N ALA A 310 -30.81 56.34 7.54
CA ALA A 310 -32.24 56.18 7.81
C ALA A 310 -32.63 54.97 8.69
N ASN A 311 -31.79 53.92 8.77
CA ASN A 311 -32.04 52.70 9.54
C ASN A 311 -30.89 52.32 10.49
N ALA A 312 -30.02 53.26 10.87
CA ALA A 312 -28.88 52.94 11.73
C ALA A 312 -29.31 52.60 13.17
N THR A 313 -28.74 51.58 13.79
CA THR A 313 -28.94 51.32 15.24
C THR A 313 -27.74 51.88 15.98
N ILE A 314 -27.94 52.69 17.02
CA ILE A 314 -26.86 53.26 17.82
C ILE A 314 -27.11 52.89 19.28
N VAL A 315 -26.16 52.16 19.86
CA VAL A 315 -26.21 51.66 21.23
C VAL A 315 -25.13 52.36 22.05
N GLU A 316 -25.51 52.82 23.24
CA GLU A 316 -24.63 53.35 24.27
C GLU A 316 -24.41 52.29 25.35
N CYS A 317 -23.16 51.87 25.54
CA CYS A 317 -22.73 50.92 26.55
C CYS A 317 -21.88 51.60 27.63
N ARG A 318 -22.33 51.53 28.88
CA ARG A 318 -21.66 52.16 30.04
C ARG A 318 -21.09 51.10 30.97
N ASP A 319 -19.94 51.38 31.59
CA ASP A 319 -19.40 50.51 32.65
C ASP A 319 -20.26 50.62 33.94
N LEU A 320 -20.71 49.47 34.46
CA LEU A 320 -21.50 49.32 35.68
C LEU A 320 -20.68 49.56 36.97
N ALA A 321 -19.36 49.39 36.91
CA ALA A 321 -18.51 49.37 38.11
C ALA A 321 -17.96 50.76 38.53
N VAL A 322 -18.15 51.81 37.72
CA VAL A 322 -17.54 53.13 37.97
C VAL A 322 -18.55 54.26 37.81
N THR A 323 -18.85 54.97 38.90
CA THR A 323 -19.58 56.24 38.85
C THR A 323 -18.58 57.39 38.92
N VAL A 324 -18.41 58.14 37.83
CA VAL A 324 -17.56 59.34 37.85
C VAL A 324 -18.41 60.57 38.17
N THR A 325 -18.15 61.23 39.28
CA THR A 325 -18.56 62.62 39.50
C THR A 325 -17.50 63.53 38.88
N PRO A 326 -17.83 64.35 37.88
CA PRO A 326 -16.86 65.25 37.28
C PRO A 326 -16.43 66.29 38.34
N SER A 327 -15.18 66.21 38.80
CA SER A 327 -14.55 67.33 39.49
C SER A 327 -14.15 68.38 38.45
N ASN A 328 -14.39 69.66 38.74
CA ASN A 328 -14.26 70.84 37.86
C ASN A 328 -12.90 71.10 37.19
N ASN A 329 -11.96 70.16 37.14
CA ASN A 329 -10.73 70.29 36.38
C ASN A 329 -10.70 69.25 35.26
N SER A 330 -10.76 69.76 34.04
CA SER A 330 -10.47 69.12 32.75
C SER A 330 -9.58 67.87 32.87
N ILE A 331 -10.20 66.70 32.71
CA ILE A 331 -9.49 65.48 32.39
C ILE A 331 -9.00 65.65 30.93
N VAL A 332 -7.70 65.89 30.78
CA VAL A 332 -7.06 65.90 29.46
C VAL A 332 -6.95 64.43 29.03
N TYR A 333 -7.70 64.05 28.01
CA TYR A 333 -7.54 62.75 27.33
C TYR A 333 -6.30 62.84 26.44
N PRO A 334 -5.22 62.08 26.71
CA PRO A 334 -4.14 61.97 25.75
C PRO A 334 -4.68 61.22 24.53
N HIS A 335 -4.59 61.82 23.34
CA HIS A 335 -5.03 61.22 22.07
C HIS A 335 -4.39 59.86 21.75
N TRP A 336 -3.39 59.43 22.53
CA TRP A 336 -2.67 58.18 22.42
C TRP A 336 -2.20 57.82 23.84
N ILE A 337 -2.65 56.70 24.40
CA ILE A 337 -1.92 56.10 25.53
C ILE A 337 -0.69 55.44 24.90
N ASP A 338 0.39 56.19 24.74
CA ASP A 338 1.67 55.60 24.35
C ASP A 338 2.13 54.73 25.51
N CYS A 339 2.15 53.40 25.33
CA CYS A 339 2.63 52.49 26.38
C CYS A 339 4.08 52.82 26.83
N ARG A 340 4.82 53.63 26.08
CA ARG A 340 6.14 54.18 26.48
C ARG A 340 6.08 55.21 27.60
N THR A 341 4.93 55.82 27.92
CA THR A 341 4.81 56.72 29.09
C THR A 341 4.63 55.96 30.41
N PHE A 342 4.35 54.66 30.37
CA PHE A 342 4.52 53.75 31.52
C PHE A 342 5.94 53.19 31.56
N LEU A 343 6.93 54.07 31.77
CA LEU A 343 8.30 53.63 32.04
C LEU A 343 8.40 53.11 33.48
N PHE A 344 8.33 51.79 33.59
CA PHE A 344 8.54 51.06 34.84
C PHE A 344 9.99 51.16 35.32
N THR A 345 10.13 51.20 36.64
CA THR A 345 11.37 51.20 37.40
C THR A 345 12.26 50.00 37.05
N ASN A 346 13.31 50.24 36.25
CA ASN A 346 14.72 49.99 36.61
C ASN A 346 15.65 50.48 35.49
N GLY A 347 16.11 51.74 35.61
CA GLY A 347 17.19 52.31 34.77
C GLY A 347 16.70 53.31 33.71
N ILE A 348 17.09 54.57 33.90
CA ILE A 348 16.69 55.79 33.16
C ILE A 348 17.31 55.87 31.74
N ASP A 349 16.56 56.35 30.72
CA ASP A 349 16.80 57.67 30.05
C ASP A 349 15.65 58.07 29.08
N THR A 350 14.96 59.18 29.37
CA THR A 350 13.93 59.81 28.52
C THR A 350 14.41 61.19 28.09
N ASN A 351 15.07 61.26 26.95
CA ASN A 351 15.72 62.50 26.54
C ASN A 351 14.82 63.48 25.77
N ASN A 352 13.47 63.39 25.77
CA ASN A 352 12.66 64.37 25.00
C ASN A 352 11.13 64.41 25.27
N THR A 353 10.67 64.49 26.52
CA THR A 353 9.29 64.96 26.78
C THR A 353 9.26 65.81 28.05
N GLU A 354 9.47 67.12 27.88
CA GLU A 354 9.06 68.12 28.85
C GLU A 354 7.52 68.12 28.94
N ASP A 355 6.96 68.29 30.15
CA ASP A 355 5.53 68.47 30.48
C ASP A 355 4.69 67.28 31.01
N ILE A 356 5.28 66.27 31.66
CA ILE A 356 4.51 65.39 32.58
C ILE A 356 5.05 65.52 34.01
N PRO A 357 4.22 65.88 35.02
CA PRO A 357 4.66 65.94 36.41
C PRO A 357 5.15 64.56 36.87
N GLN A 358 6.44 64.46 37.22
CA GLN A 358 7.04 63.27 37.81
C GLN A 358 6.56 63.14 39.27
N GLN A 359 5.43 62.48 39.52
CA GLN A 359 5.08 61.96 40.84
C GLN A 359 5.30 60.44 40.89
N PRO A 360 5.89 59.91 41.97
CA PRO A 360 5.98 58.47 42.18
C PRO A 360 4.58 57.86 42.30
N LEU A 361 4.38 56.66 41.73
CA LEU A 361 3.10 55.91 41.71
C LEU A 361 2.47 55.72 43.10
N SER A 362 3.23 55.85 44.19
CA SER A 362 2.75 55.82 45.57
C SER A 362 1.78 56.95 45.92
N ASP A 363 1.77 58.04 45.15
CA ASP A 363 0.97 59.23 45.44
C ASP A 363 -0.35 59.28 44.64
N TYR A 364 -0.55 58.35 43.70
CA TYR A 364 -1.78 58.24 42.92
C TYR A 364 -2.87 57.49 43.72
N ASN A 365 -4.05 58.09 43.83
CA ASN A 365 -5.21 57.48 44.48
C ASN A 365 -5.60 56.17 43.74
N ASN A 366 -5.77 55.06 44.48
CA ASN A 366 -6.20 53.76 43.95
C ASN A 366 -7.42 53.85 43.02
N THR A 367 -8.34 54.79 43.30
CA THR A 367 -9.52 55.04 42.45
C THR A 367 -9.15 55.53 41.04
N ILE A 368 -8.10 56.33 40.90
CA ILE A 368 -7.65 56.87 39.60
C ILE A 368 -6.95 55.78 38.79
N ILE A 369 -6.13 54.96 39.45
CA ILE A 369 -5.44 53.82 38.83
C ILE A 369 -6.46 52.80 38.30
N GLN A 370 -7.47 52.49 39.11
CA GLN A 370 -8.57 51.61 38.72
C GLN A 370 -9.32 52.15 37.49
N GLN A 371 -9.56 53.46 37.44
CA GLN A 371 -10.20 54.11 36.28
C GLN A 371 -9.38 53.99 34.99
N TYR A 372 -8.06 54.17 35.06
CA TYR A 372 -7.19 54.00 33.89
C TYR A 372 -7.15 52.54 33.41
N ALA A 373 -7.09 51.58 34.32
CA ALA A 373 -7.13 50.16 33.96
C ALA A 373 -8.42 49.79 33.23
N TYR A 374 -9.57 50.30 33.71
CA TYR A 374 -10.86 50.03 33.08
C TYR A 374 -10.99 50.71 31.72
N ALA A 375 -10.49 51.94 31.59
CA ALA A 375 -10.44 52.65 30.30
C ALA A 375 -9.61 51.90 29.25
N SER A 376 -8.46 51.32 29.62
CA SER A 376 -7.63 50.53 28.71
C SER A 376 -8.32 49.23 28.24
N VAL A 377 -9.07 48.56 29.11
CA VAL A 377 -9.87 47.38 28.75
C VAL A 377 -10.98 47.76 27.77
N MET A 378 -11.69 48.87 28.03
CA MET A 378 -12.71 49.39 27.13
C MET A 378 -12.14 49.75 25.75
N GLN A 379 -11.02 50.48 25.70
CA GLN A 379 -10.37 50.86 24.43
C GLN A 379 -9.88 49.65 23.61
N SER A 380 -9.38 48.62 24.30
CA SER A 380 -8.98 47.36 23.65
C SER A 380 -10.19 46.64 23.05
N PHE A 381 -11.33 46.64 23.75
CA PHE A 381 -12.58 46.08 23.24
C PHE A 381 -13.13 46.85 22.03
N VAL A 382 -13.03 48.18 22.01
CA VAL A 382 -13.38 49.02 20.84
C VAL A 382 -12.57 48.62 19.61
N SER A 383 -11.27 48.36 19.80
CA SER A 383 -10.36 47.99 18.70
C SER A 383 -10.72 46.65 18.04
N VAL A 384 -11.32 45.72 18.79
CA VAL A 384 -11.83 44.44 18.27
C VAL A 384 -13.03 44.65 17.33
N LEU A 385 -13.88 45.62 17.67
CA LEU A 385 -15.11 45.95 16.92
C LEU A 385 -14.88 46.90 15.74
N GLN A 386 -13.67 47.45 15.59
CA GLN A 386 -13.31 48.36 14.52
C GLN A 386 -12.75 47.61 13.29
N GLY A 387 -13.11 48.07 12.09
CA GLY A 387 -12.63 47.50 10.83
C GLY A 387 -12.91 48.36 9.62
N THR A 388 -12.10 48.23 8.58
CA THR A 388 -12.31 48.89 7.28
C THR A 388 -12.38 47.87 6.16
N ILE A 389 -13.19 48.15 5.15
CA ILE A 389 -13.18 47.44 3.87
C ILE A 389 -12.81 48.47 2.81
N TYR A 390 -11.70 48.25 2.10
CA TYR A 390 -11.21 49.16 1.07
C TYR A 390 -10.87 48.42 -0.21
N TYR A 391 -11.07 49.07 -1.36
CA TYR A 391 -10.74 48.53 -2.67
C TYR A 391 -9.35 49.01 -3.07
N HIS A 392 -8.44 48.07 -3.34
CA HIS A 392 -7.08 48.37 -3.78
C HIS A 392 -7.09 48.51 -5.30
N PHE A 393 -7.00 49.74 -5.81
CA PHE A 393 -7.13 50.02 -7.23
C PHE A 393 -6.01 49.39 -8.09
N ASP A 394 -4.80 49.23 -7.54
CA ASP A 394 -3.67 48.67 -8.28
C ASP A 394 -3.81 47.17 -8.56
N ASP A 395 -4.50 46.44 -7.68
CA ASP A 395 -4.61 44.97 -7.73
C ASP A 395 -6.06 44.49 -7.97
N GLU A 396 -6.99 45.42 -8.21
CA GLU A 396 -8.42 45.19 -8.40
C GLU A 396 -9.12 44.36 -7.30
N ARG A 397 -8.56 44.35 -6.07
CA ARG A 397 -9.02 43.49 -4.97
C ARG A 397 -9.59 44.25 -3.79
N LEU A 398 -10.64 43.69 -3.17
CA LEU A 398 -11.16 44.12 -1.87
C LEU A 398 -10.23 43.64 -0.74
N GLN A 399 -9.77 44.55 0.10
CA GLN A 399 -9.05 44.24 1.34
C GLN A 399 -9.89 44.62 2.55
N THR A 400 -9.97 43.71 3.54
CA THR A 400 -10.69 43.90 4.80
C THR A 400 -9.72 43.91 5.97
N THR A 401 -9.95 44.79 6.95
CA THR A 401 -9.11 44.94 8.16
C THR A 401 -9.87 44.70 9.46
N THR A 402 -11.13 44.26 9.39
CA THR A 402 -11.97 44.04 10.58
C THR A 402 -11.39 42.97 11.49
N GLN A 403 -10.95 43.37 12.69
CA GLN A 403 -10.29 42.45 13.63
C GLN A 403 -11.27 41.36 14.14
N ALA A 404 -12.53 41.69 14.38
CA ALA A 404 -13.55 40.74 14.82
C ALA A 404 -13.64 39.48 13.94
N MET A 405 -13.57 39.62 12.60
CA MET A 405 -13.74 38.49 11.67
C MET A 405 -12.52 37.55 11.56
N ASN A 406 -11.36 37.97 12.05
CA ASN A 406 -10.12 37.20 12.05
C ASN A 406 -9.68 36.75 13.45
N THR A 407 -10.56 36.88 14.46
CA THR A 407 -10.30 36.41 15.83
C THR A 407 -10.93 35.03 16.08
N ALA A 408 -10.47 34.29 17.09
CA ALA A 408 -11.07 33.01 17.47
C ALA A 408 -12.52 33.15 18.01
N LEU A 409 -13.04 34.38 18.15
CA LEU A 409 -14.43 34.67 18.48
C LEU A 409 -15.41 34.23 17.37
N GLY A 410 -14.93 33.92 16.16
CA GLY A 410 -15.77 33.50 15.01
C GLY A 410 -16.72 32.32 15.27
N ALA A 411 -16.45 31.53 16.31
CA ALA A 411 -17.27 30.37 16.70
C ALA A 411 -18.16 30.61 17.92
N THR A 412 -18.17 31.81 18.52
CA THR A 412 -18.98 32.10 19.71
C THR A 412 -20.38 32.58 19.32
N GLN A 413 -21.35 32.36 20.21
CA GLN A 413 -22.76 32.70 19.96
C GLN A 413 -22.96 34.22 19.79
N GLU A 414 -22.16 35.03 20.48
CA GLU A 414 -22.21 36.49 20.44
C GLU A 414 -21.76 37.03 19.09
N LEU A 415 -20.65 36.52 18.52
CA LEU A 415 -20.18 36.97 17.21
C LEU A 415 -21.00 36.37 16.06
N PHE A 416 -21.53 35.14 16.23
CA PHE A 416 -22.47 34.54 15.28
C PHE A 416 -23.76 35.37 15.16
N ALA A 417 -24.25 35.97 16.25
CA ALA A 417 -25.39 36.88 16.22
C ALA A 417 -25.13 38.13 15.35
N LEU A 418 -23.89 38.63 15.37
CA LEU A 418 -23.43 39.81 14.62
C LEU A 418 -23.01 39.52 13.17
N GLN A 419 -22.94 38.25 12.74
CA GLN A 419 -22.51 37.86 11.41
C GLN A 419 -23.70 37.54 10.49
N ASN A 420 -23.94 38.38 9.48
CA ASN A 420 -24.81 38.04 8.34
C ASN A 420 -24.04 37.81 7.02
N SER A 421 -22.71 37.94 7.04
CA SER A 421 -21.87 37.70 5.86
C SER A 421 -21.09 36.41 6.04
N THR A 422 -21.59 35.33 5.44
CA THR A 422 -20.80 34.11 5.28
C THR A 422 -19.56 34.41 4.44
N LYS A 423 -18.45 33.73 4.75
CA LYS A 423 -17.21 33.71 3.92
C LYS A 423 -17.51 33.47 2.43
N SER A 424 -18.63 32.79 2.12
CA SER A 424 -19.15 32.56 0.76
C SER A 424 -19.69 33.79 0.02
N GLN A 425 -20.22 34.81 0.70
CA GLN A 425 -20.62 36.08 0.04
C GLN A 425 -19.42 36.97 -0.28
N MET A 426 -18.30 36.81 0.43
CA MET A 426 -17.04 37.50 0.10
C MET A 426 -16.27 36.81 -1.03
N LEU A 427 -16.38 35.47 -1.16
CA LEU A 427 -15.75 34.71 -2.25
C LEU A 427 -16.45 34.87 -3.61
N THR A 428 -17.74 35.24 -3.61
CA THR A 428 -18.50 35.51 -4.85
C THR A 428 -18.17 36.87 -5.47
N LEU A 429 -17.52 37.77 -4.73
CA LEU A 429 -17.11 39.10 -5.22
C LEU A 429 -15.80 39.07 -6.04
N ASP A 430 -14.99 38.01 -5.94
CA ASP A 430 -13.78 37.84 -6.75
C ASP A 430 -14.11 37.34 -8.18
N SER A 431 -15.32 36.81 -8.41
CA SER A 431 -15.74 36.21 -9.69
C SER A 431 -16.53 37.13 -10.63
N ASP A 432 -17.09 38.25 -10.15
CA ASP A 432 -18.07 39.06 -10.90
C ASP A 432 -17.47 40.30 -11.63
N GLY A 433 -16.14 40.48 -11.59
CA GLY A 433 -15.46 41.61 -12.23
C GLY A 433 -15.80 42.97 -11.59
N PRO A 434 -15.52 44.11 -12.25
CA PRO A 434 -15.61 45.46 -11.66
C PRO A 434 -17.05 45.98 -11.54
N GLN A 435 -17.98 45.13 -11.10
CA GLN A 435 -19.31 45.59 -10.70
C GLN A 435 -19.25 46.23 -9.30
N LEU A 436 -20.01 47.32 -9.14
CA LEU A 436 -20.13 48.06 -7.90
C LEU A 436 -20.65 47.15 -6.78
N TRP A 437 -19.89 47.04 -5.69
CA TRP A 437 -20.33 46.34 -4.48
C TRP A 437 -21.63 46.97 -3.95
N PRO A 438 -22.75 46.22 -3.84
CA PRO A 438 -24.03 46.76 -3.35
C PRO A 438 -24.05 47.08 -1.84
N GLY A 439 -22.92 46.94 -1.14
CA GLY A 439 -22.83 46.99 0.32
C GLY A 439 -23.21 45.66 0.97
N VAL A 440 -22.76 45.42 2.20
CA VAL A 440 -23.25 44.32 3.05
C VAL A 440 -24.11 44.93 4.15
N SER A 441 -25.40 44.61 4.13
CA SER A 441 -26.30 44.97 5.23
C SER A 441 -25.97 44.14 6.46
N VAL A 442 -25.47 44.80 7.50
CA VAL A 442 -25.37 44.19 8.82
C VAL A 442 -26.77 44.14 9.42
N LYS A 443 -27.46 43.01 9.26
CA LYS A 443 -28.66 42.68 10.04
C LYS A 443 -28.29 41.60 11.05
N MET A 444 -28.86 41.68 12.25
CA MET A 444 -28.87 40.54 13.17
C MET A 444 -29.40 39.31 12.43
N HIS A 445 -28.73 38.15 12.60
CA HIS A 445 -29.13 36.92 11.94
C HIS A 445 -30.59 36.58 12.29
N GLU A 446 -31.42 36.21 11.31
CA GLU A 446 -32.86 35.94 11.50
C GLU A 446 -33.19 34.82 12.52
N HIS A 447 -32.18 34.08 12.98
CA HIS A 447 -32.28 32.97 13.94
C HIS A 447 -31.50 33.22 15.24
N SER A 448 -30.88 34.38 15.42
CA SER A 448 -30.24 34.73 16.68
C SER A 448 -31.29 34.96 17.77
N THR A 449 -31.10 34.37 18.95
CA THR A 449 -31.94 34.60 20.12
C THR A 449 -31.49 35.79 20.97
N LEU A 450 -30.37 36.44 20.61
CA LEU A 450 -29.76 37.54 21.35
C LEU A 450 -29.94 38.87 20.61
N ASP A 451 -30.31 39.92 21.33
CA ASP A 451 -30.35 41.29 20.83
C ASP A 451 -28.96 41.95 20.88
N LEU A 452 -28.82 43.14 20.27
CA LEU A 452 -27.53 43.80 20.13
C LEU A 452 -26.95 44.23 21.48
N HIS A 453 -27.81 44.65 22.41
CA HIS A 453 -27.42 45.04 23.76
C HIS A 453 -26.80 43.85 24.50
N THR A 454 -27.54 42.74 24.60
CA THR A 454 -27.11 41.51 25.28
C THR A 454 -25.86 40.93 24.64
N THR A 455 -25.76 41.03 23.31
CA THR A 455 -24.60 40.54 22.56
C THR A 455 -23.34 41.32 22.91
N LEU A 456 -23.40 42.64 22.96
CA LEU A 456 -22.25 43.49 23.31
C LEU A 456 -21.83 43.32 24.78
N GLU A 457 -22.81 43.20 25.70
CA GLU A 457 -22.57 42.98 27.13
C GLU A 457 -21.88 41.63 27.41
N LEU A 458 -22.42 40.53 26.86
CA LEU A 458 -21.86 39.19 27.03
C LEU A 458 -20.47 39.08 26.37
N MET A 459 -20.30 39.69 25.19
CA MET A 459 -19.01 39.68 24.51
C MET A 459 -17.95 40.43 25.33
N PHE A 460 -18.28 41.58 25.91
CA PHE A 460 -17.37 42.32 26.79
C PHE A 460 -17.01 41.53 28.05
N GLN A 461 -18.00 40.90 28.68
CA GLN A 461 -17.78 40.07 29.88
C GLN A 461 -16.85 38.88 29.58
N ASN A 462 -17.09 38.15 28.48
CA ASN A 462 -16.31 36.98 28.10
C ASN A 462 -14.89 37.35 27.67
N VAL A 463 -14.71 38.44 26.92
CA VAL A 463 -13.40 38.96 26.55
C VAL A 463 -12.60 39.37 27.80
N THR A 464 -13.24 40.06 28.73
CA THR A 464 -12.61 40.49 29.98
C THR A 464 -12.19 39.30 30.84
N MET A 465 -13.09 38.31 31.07
CA MET A 465 -12.78 37.06 31.79
C MET A 465 -11.59 36.31 31.20
N SER A 466 -11.53 36.21 29.88
CA SER A 466 -10.44 35.51 29.19
C SER A 466 -9.10 36.23 29.33
N LEU A 467 -9.08 37.56 29.15
CA LEU A 467 -7.87 38.36 29.36
C LEU A 467 -7.32 38.17 30.77
N MET A 468 -8.18 38.19 31.79
CA MET A 468 -7.76 38.03 33.19
C MET A 468 -7.27 36.62 33.54
N ASN A 469 -7.60 35.61 32.74
CA ASN A 469 -7.07 34.26 32.89
C ASN A 469 -5.73 34.07 32.14
N SER A 470 -5.22 35.12 31.51
CA SER A 470 -3.89 35.11 30.90
C SER A 470 -2.81 34.97 31.97
N PRO A 471 -1.83 34.07 31.81
CA PRO A 471 -0.68 33.94 32.72
C PRO A 471 0.10 35.25 32.89
N LEU A 472 0.04 36.14 31.88
CA LEU A 472 0.69 37.45 31.90
C LEU A 472 0.05 38.45 32.87
N LEU A 473 -1.21 38.23 33.26
CA LEU A 473 -1.95 39.08 34.19
C LEU A 473 -2.14 38.43 35.58
N GLN A 474 -1.49 37.30 35.83
CA GLN A 474 -1.51 36.59 37.12
C GLN A 474 -0.34 37.05 38.01
N PRO A 475 -0.55 37.26 39.33
CA PRO A 475 0.54 37.62 40.24
C PRO A 475 1.55 36.47 40.40
N ASP A 476 2.84 36.80 40.41
CA ASP A 476 3.92 35.81 40.58
C ASP A 476 3.84 35.14 41.97
N PRO A 477 3.83 33.79 42.04
CA PRO A 477 3.77 33.03 43.29
C PRO A 477 4.96 33.24 44.24
N ALA A 478 6.05 33.85 43.79
CA ALA A 478 7.16 34.27 44.65
C ALA A 478 6.90 35.62 45.37
N THR A 479 5.82 36.31 45.05
CA THR A 479 5.51 37.63 45.62
C THR A 479 4.74 37.51 46.94
N PRO A 480 4.99 38.39 47.92
CA PRO A 480 4.27 38.41 49.21
C PRO A 480 2.79 38.79 49.08
N TYR A 481 2.32 39.10 47.87
CA TYR A 481 0.95 39.48 47.55
C TYR A 481 0.16 38.37 46.84
N TYR A 482 0.76 37.18 46.70
CA TYR A 482 0.07 36.00 46.18
C TYR A 482 -1.05 35.57 47.14
N PRO A 483 -2.30 35.37 46.65
CA PRO A 483 -3.44 35.13 47.52
C PRO A 483 -3.30 33.81 48.31
N PRO A 484 -3.73 33.78 49.59
CA PRO A 484 -3.62 32.59 50.42
C PRO A 484 -4.59 31.47 49.99
N ALA A 485 -4.16 30.22 50.17
CA ALA A 485 -4.98 29.04 49.90
C ALA A 485 -6.29 29.09 50.67
N VAL A 486 -7.40 28.78 50.00
CA VAL A 486 -8.73 28.70 50.63
C VAL A 486 -9.18 27.24 50.66
N ASP A 487 -9.89 26.86 51.73
CA ASP A 487 -10.45 25.51 51.87
C ASP A 487 -11.66 25.37 50.95
N VAL A 488 -11.51 24.64 49.85
CA VAL A 488 -12.57 24.48 48.86
C VAL A 488 -13.10 23.06 48.94
N THR A 489 -14.41 22.94 49.14
CA THR A 489 -15.09 21.64 49.02
C THR A 489 -15.25 21.35 47.53
N THR A 490 -14.42 20.45 47.02
CA THR A 490 -14.43 20.07 45.62
C THR A 490 -15.34 18.86 45.45
N ILE A 491 -16.36 18.99 44.60
CA ILE A 491 -17.11 17.83 44.14
C ILE A 491 -16.42 17.36 42.87
N THR A 492 -15.41 16.53 43.04
CA THR A 492 -14.72 15.93 41.90
C THR A 492 -15.63 14.87 41.29
N TYR A 493 -16.12 15.16 40.08
CA TYR A 493 -16.84 14.21 39.28
C TYR A 493 -15.80 13.35 38.58
N GLN A 494 -15.65 12.11 39.04
CA GLN A 494 -14.71 11.18 38.45
C GLN A 494 -15.50 10.17 37.62
N SER A 495 -15.14 10.08 36.34
CA SER A 495 -15.58 8.98 35.49
C SER A 495 -15.06 7.67 36.06
N GLN A 496 -15.96 6.78 36.47
CA GLN A 496 -15.64 5.42 36.89
C GLN A 496 -16.30 4.43 35.94
N TYR A 497 -15.70 3.25 35.81
CA TYR A 497 -16.33 2.18 35.06
C TYR A 497 -17.49 1.56 35.86
N ALA A 498 -18.68 1.57 35.28
CA ALA A 498 -19.86 0.87 35.78
C ALA A 498 -20.06 -0.42 34.96
N TYR A 499 -20.09 -1.57 35.65
CA TYR A 499 -20.19 -2.87 35.02
C TYR A 499 -21.52 -3.56 35.36
N SER A 500 -22.28 -3.95 34.33
CA SER A 500 -23.52 -4.71 34.47
C SER A 500 -23.31 -6.20 34.19
N ALA A 501 -22.97 -6.95 35.25
CA ALA A 501 -22.85 -8.40 35.17
C ALA A 501 -24.12 -9.12 34.66
N PRO A 502 -25.35 -8.73 35.06
CA PRO A 502 -26.57 -9.37 34.57
C PRO A 502 -26.75 -9.23 33.06
N MET A 503 -26.40 -8.08 32.47
CA MET A 503 -26.51 -7.86 31.02
C MET A 503 -25.48 -8.69 30.24
N LEU A 504 -24.23 -8.78 30.74
CA LEU A 504 -23.20 -9.60 30.11
C LEU A 504 -23.59 -11.09 30.13
N TRP A 505 -24.06 -11.60 31.27
CA TRP A 505 -24.47 -13.00 31.40
C TRP A 505 -25.78 -13.31 30.68
N LEU A 506 -26.68 -12.35 30.52
CA LEU A 506 -27.86 -12.53 29.67
C LEU A 506 -27.45 -12.71 28.20
N ALA A 507 -26.49 -11.92 27.71
CA ALA A 507 -25.99 -12.02 26.33
C ALA A 507 -25.16 -13.29 26.08
N TYR A 508 -24.19 -13.60 26.94
CA TYR A 508 -23.33 -14.78 26.76
C TYR A 508 -24.02 -16.07 27.19
N GLY A 509 -24.85 -16.05 28.24
CA GLY A 509 -25.58 -17.23 28.72
C GLY A 509 -26.62 -17.73 27.71
N THR A 510 -27.35 -16.82 27.05
CA THR A 510 -28.29 -17.21 25.97
C THR A 510 -27.55 -17.82 24.78
N ALA A 511 -26.44 -17.21 24.35
CA ALA A 511 -25.62 -17.72 23.26
C ALA A 511 -24.99 -19.10 23.59
N LEU A 512 -24.46 -19.29 24.80
CA LEU A 512 -23.90 -20.56 25.26
C LEU A 512 -24.97 -21.65 25.38
N PHE A 513 -26.18 -21.32 25.85
CA PHE A 513 -27.29 -22.27 25.92
C PHE A 513 -27.69 -22.78 24.52
N VAL A 514 -27.83 -21.87 23.56
CA VAL A 514 -28.11 -22.22 22.16
C VAL A 514 -26.97 -23.05 21.56
N ALA A 515 -25.72 -22.64 21.78
CA ALA A 515 -24.55 -23.39 21.30
C ALA A 515 -24.47 -24.80 21.90
N MET A 516 -24.84 -24.99 23.17
CA MET A 516 -24.87 -26.31 23.81
C MET A 516 -25.87 -27.25 23.12
N ILE A 517 -27.05 -26.77 22.73
CA ILE A 517 -28.03 -27.55 21.96
C ILE A 517 -27.43 -27.93 20.59
N ILE A 518 -26.77 -26.98 19.93
CA ILE A 518 -26.16 -27.16 18.60
C ILE A 518 -24.99 -28.18 18.63
N VAL A 519 -24.19 -28.20 19.69
CA VAL A 519 -23.11 -29.18 19.88
C VAL A 519 -23.68 -30.59 19.99
N ASN A 520 -24.76 -30.77 20.76
CA ASN A 520 -25.41 -32.08 20.90
C ASN A 520 -25.96 -32.59 19.55
N LEU A 521 -26.55 -31.70 18.74
CA LEU A 521 -27.02 -32.03 17.39
C LEU A 521 -25.86 -32.39 16.43
N GLY A 522 -24.76 -31.63 16.48
CA GLY A 522 -23.55 -31.93 15.70
C GLY A 522 -22.91 -33.26 16.08
N CYS A 523 -22.84 -33.57 17.38
CA CYS A 523 -22.37 -34.86 17.88
C CYS A 523 -23.27 -36.01 17.39
N PHE A 524 -24.59 -35.87 17.48
CA PHE A 524 -25.52 -36.86 16.93
C PHE A 524 -25.32 -37.07 15.42
N ALA A 525 -25.07 -36.01 14.64
CA ALA A 525 -24.77 -36.12 13.22
C ALA A 525 -23.46 -36.89 12.93
N ILE A 526 -22.42 -36.67 13.74
CA ILE A 526 -21.15 -37.42 13.66
C ILE A 526 -21.38 -38.92 13.92
N PHE A 527 -22.11 -39.26 14.99
CA PHE A 527 -22.34 -40.66 15.36
C PHE A 527 -23.26 -41.40 14.38
N SER A 528 -24.21 -40.71 13.76
CA SER A 528 -25.17 -41.32 12.83
C SER A 528 -24.69 -41.42 11.38
N SER A 529 -23.58 -40.76 11.00
CA SER A 529 -23.06 -40.73 9.61
C SER A 529 -21.81 -41.59 9.37
N GLY A 530 -21.23 -42.19 10.42
CA GLY A 530 -20.20 -43.22 10.29
C GLY A 530 -18.89 -42.79 9.60
N LEU A 531 -18.31 -41.62 9.95
CA LEU A 531 -17.08 -40.94 9.43
C LEU A 531 -17.40 -39.82 8.41
N SER A 532 -16.86 -38.58 8.41
CA SER A 532 -15.72 -37.89 9.02
C SER A 532 -16.02 -36.36 9.06
N TYR A 533 -15.38 -35.63 9.98
CA TYR A 533 -15.25 -34.16 9.97
C TYR A 533 -14.04 -33.77 9.12
N SER A 534 -14.30 -33.14 7.98
CA SER A 534 -13.29 -32.39 7.25
C SER A 534 -13.93 -31.22 6.52
N SER A 535 -13.35 -30.03 6.70
CA SER A 535 -13.51 -28.86 5.84
C SER A 535 -12.48 -28.86 4.70
N SER A 536 -11.58 -29.86 4.66
CA SER A 536 -10.55 -29.91 3.63
C SER A 536 -11.21 -30.22 2.29
N PHE A 537 -10.95 -29.36 1.31
CA PHE A 537 -11.37 -29.57 -0.08
C PHE A 537 -10.95 -30.96 -0.58
N SER A 538 -9.78 -31.47 -0.16
CA SER A 538 -9.30 -32.83 -0.48
C SER A 538 -10.16 -33.97 0.08
N THR A 539 -10.95 -33.75 1.14
CA THR A 539 -11.91 -34.74 1.64
C THR A 539 -13.24 -34.62 0.90
N VAL A 540 -13.64 -33.41 0.51
CA VAL A 540 -14.76 -33.18 -0.40
C VAL A 540 -14.50 -33.88 -1.73
N LEU A 541 -13.35 -33.63 -2.35
CA LEU A 541 -12.85 -34.27 -3.58
C LEU A 541 -12.89 -35.80 -3.53
N ARG A 542 -12.43 -36.38 -2.41
CA ARG A 542 -12.45 -37.85 -2.19
C ARG A 542 -13.83 -38.45 -2.03
N THR A 543 -14.83 -37.64 -1.70
CA THR A 543 -16.23 -38.11 -1.64
C THR A 543 -16.97 -37.81 -2.95
N THR A 544 -16.63 -36.71 -3.63
CA THR A 544 -17.19 -36.37 -4.96
C THR A 544 -16.68 -37.29 -6.06
N SER A 545 -15.51 -37.92 -5.89
CA SER A 545 -15.03 -38.98 -6.79
C SER A 545 -15.96 -40.20 -6.86
N HIS A 546 -16.90 -40.34 -5.93
CA HIS A 546 -17.96 -41.36 -5.95
C HIS A 546 -19.37 -40.76 -5.99
N ALA A 547 -19.48 -39.47 -6.34
CA ALA A 547 -20.76 -38.82 -6.57
C ALA A 547 -21.24 -39.11 -7.99
N SER A 548 -22.42 -39.71 -8.13
CA SER A 548 -23.08 -39.79 -9.44
C SER A 548 -24.02 -38.60 -9.61
N ILE A 549 -23.87 -37.91 -10.74
CA ILE A 549 -24.71 -36.80 -11.14
C ILE A 549 -25.72 -37.35 -12.16
N GLY A 550 -27.01 -37.17 -11.89
CA GLY A 550 -28.10 -37.73 -12.70
C GLY A 550 -28.26 -37.14 -14.11
N THR A 551 -27.37 -36.24 -14.52
CA THR A 551 -27.33 -35.63 -15.86
C THR A 551 -25.91 -35.66 -16.41
N LYS A 552 -25.78 -35.63 -17.74
CA LYS A 552 -24.50 -35.62 -18.45
C LYS A 552 -23.91 -34.19 -18.45
N ILE A 553 -22.67 -34.04 -18.01
CA ILE A 553 -21.90 -32.77 -18.06
C ILE A 553 -21.29 -32.63 -19.46
N THR A 554 -21.41 -31.44 -20.09
CA THR A 554 -20.78 -31.15 -21.39
C THR A 554 -19.58 -30.19 -21.24
N ARG A 555 -18.79 -30.02 -22.32
CA ARG A 555 -17.64 -29.10 -22.33
C ARG A 555 -18.03 -27.65 -22.08
N GLU A 556 -19.24 -27.25 -22.51
CA GLU A 556 -19.75 -25.89 -22.24
C GLU A 556 -20.06 -25.65 -20.76
N ASP A 557 -20.22 -26.70 -19.96
CA ASP A 557 -20.49 -26.60 -18.53
C ASP A 557 -19.20 -26.36 -17.70
N ALA A 558 -18.02 -26.60 -18.28
CA ALA A 558 -16.72 -26.51 -17.60
C ALA A 558 -16.19 -25.06 -17.44
N VAL A 559 -16.85 -24.09 -18.08
CA VAL A 559 -16.46 -22.67 -18.06
C VAL A 559 -16.83 -21.96 -16.74
N GLY A 560 -17.54 -22.63 -15.83
CA GLY A 560 -17.91 -22.05 -14.53
C GLY A 560 -18.90 -20.89 -14.61
N GLN A 561 -19.72 -20.82 -15.67
CA GLN A 561 -20.71 -19.75 -15.86
C GLN A 561 -21.77 -19.75 -14.75
N ASP A 562 -22.03 -18.57 -14.17
CA ASP A 562 -23.10 -18.31 -13.21
C ASP A 562 -24.13 -17.35 -13.86
N PRO A 563 -25.46 -17.58 -13.76
CA PRO A 563 -26.14 -18.67 -13.06
C PRO A 563 -25.94 -20.03 -13.71
N LEU A 564 -25.79 -21.07 -12.88
CA LEU A 564 -25.66 -22.46 -13.30
C LEU A 564 -26.71 -22.84 -14.38
N PRO A 565 -26.33 -23.49 -15.49
CA PRO A 565 -27.26 -23.90 -16.54
C PRO A 565 -28.45 -24.70 -16.00
N LYS A 566 -29.65 -24.46 -16.53
CA LYS A 566 -30.89 -25.05 -15.99
C LYS A 566 -30.85 -26.58 -15.89
N HIS A 567 -30.23 -27.26 -16.87
CA HIS A 567 -30.13 -28.73 -16.88
C HIS A 567 -29.20 -29.26 -15.78
N LEU A 568 -28.16 -28.51 -15.42
CA LEU A 568 -27.28 -28.84 -14.29
C LEU A 568 -27.91 -28.47 -12.95
N ALA A 569 -28.61 -27.33 -12.86
CA ALA A 569 -29.24 -26.86 -11.63
C ALA A 569 -30.30 -27.83 -11.09
N GLU A 570 -30.95 -28.57 -12.00
CA GLU A 570 -31.96 -29.57 -11.68
C GLU A 570 -31.37 -31.00 -11.52
N ALA A 571 -30.07 -31.18 -11.76
CA ALA A 571 -29.41 -32.46 -11.65
C ALA A 571 -29.38 -32.96 -10.20
N THR A 572 -29.68 -34.25 -10.01
CA THR A 572 -29.59 -34.90 -8.70
C THR A 572 -28.20 -35.47 -8.48
N ILE A 573 -27.57 -35.16 -7.35
CA ILE A 573 -26.30 -35.74 -6.92
C ILE A 573 -26.56 -36.82 -5.87
N THR A 574 -25.95 -37.99 -6.04
CA THR A 574 -25.97 -39.08 -5.05
C THR A 574 -24.56 -39.56 -4.77
N PHE A 575 -24.22 -39.80 -3.51
CA PHE A 575 -22.92 -40.32 -3.09
C PHE A 575 -23.05 -41.83 -2.82
N ALA A 576 -22.39 -42.68 -3.58
CA ALA A 576 -22.48 -44.13 -3.40
C ALA A 576 -21.72 -44.59 -2.14
N TYR A 577 -22.30 -45.52 -1.37
CA TYR A 577 -21.59 -46.24 -0.30
C TYR A 577 -20.83 -47.40 -0.94
N ALA A 578 -19.51 -47.42 -0.84
CA ALA A 578 -18.69 -48.48 -1.42
C ALA A 578 -18.80 -49.75 -0.57
N ASP A 579 -19.49 -50.77 -1.08
CA ASP A 579 -19.25 -52.16 -0.68
C ASP A 579 -17.97 -52.64 -1.38
N THR A 580 -17.05 -53.15 -0.56
CA THR A 580 -15.78 -53.85 -0.83
C THR A 580 -15.50 -54.31 -2.28
N ASN A 581 -14.45 -53.75 -2.90
CA ASN A 581 -13.40 -54.45 -3.67
C ASN A 581 -12.39 -53.42 -4.23
N GLU A 582 -11.19 -53.40 -3.65
CA GLU A 582 -10.24 -52.27 -3.69
C GLU A 582 -9.15 -52.36 -4.79
N GLU A 583 -9.37 -53.09 -5.89
CA GLU A 583 -8.33 -53.28 -6.93
C GLU A 583 -8.59 -52.54 -8.25
N GLU A 584 -9.78 -51.97 -8.45
CA GLU A 584 -10.11 -51.21 -9.68
C GLU A 584 -10.12 -49.70 -9.52
N ALA A 585 -10.28 -49.17 -8.29
CA ALA A 585 -10.37 -47.72 -8.05
C ALA A 585 -9.02 -46.98 -8.10
N VAL A 586 -7.89 -47.69 -8.17
CA VAL A 586 -6.53 -47.10 -8.19
C VAL A 586 -6.00 -46.87 -9.63
N LYS A 587 -6.78 -47.19 -10.67
CA LYS A 587 -6.36 -47.09 -12.09
C LYS A 587 -6.57 -45.71 -12.74
N GLU A 588 -7.16 -44.73 -12.06
CA GLU A 588 -7.44 -43.40 -12.63
C GLU A 588 -6.38 -42.36 -12.27
N HIS A 589 -5.15 -42.40 -12.81
CA HIS A 589 -4.24 -41.23 -12.74
C HIS A 589 -3.39 -41.06 -14.01
N LEU A 590 -3.79 -40.11 -14.86
CA LEU A 590 -2.98 -39.16 -15.67
C LEU A 590 -2.20 -39.65 -16.91
N VAL A 591 -2.87 -39.63 -18.07
CA VAL A 591 -2.26 -39.45 -19.41
C VAL A 591 -3.15 -38.48 -20.21
N THR A 592 -2.57 -37.49 -20.88
CA THR A 592 -3.32 -36.63 -21.81
C THR A 592 -3.06 -37.02 -23.26
N LYS A 593 -4.11 -37.19 -24.07
CA LYS A 593 -4.02 -37.38 -25.53
C LYS A 593 -5.13 -36.61 -26.26
N GLY A 594 -4.77 -35.48 -26.88
CA GLY A 594 -5.70 -34.60 -27.61
C GLY A 594 -6.71 -33.87 -26.70
N ASP A 595 -7.22 -32.72 -27.19
CA ASP A 595 -8.31 -31.89 -26.63
C ASP A 595 -8.45 -31.85 -25.09
N HIS A 596 -7.35 -31.59 -24.36
CA HIS A 596 -7.31 -31.40 -22.89
C HIS A 596 -8.06 -32.45 -22.03
N GLU A 597 -8.48 -33.59 -22.58
CA GLU A 597 -9.16 -34.63 -21.83
C GLU A 597 -8.11 -35.49 -21.11
N LEU A 598 -8.15 -35.43 -19.77
CA LEU A 598 -7.42 -36.35 -18.90
C LEU A 598 -7.98 -37.76 -19.16
N GLN A 599 -7.21 -38.59 -19.87
CA GLN A 599 -7.54 -40.01 -20.03
C GLN A 599 -6.98 -40.80 -18.84
N SER A 600 -7.75 -41.78 -18.38
CA SER A 600 -7.25 -42.75 -17.41
C SER A 600 -6.09 -43.54 -18.02
N VAL A 601 -5.07 -43.84 -17.20
CA VAL A 601 -3.94 -44.71 -17.57
C VAL A 601 -4.52 -46.06 -17.97
N SER A 602 -4.57 -46.33 -19.28
CA SER A 602 -4.83 -47.68 -19.75
C SER A 602 -3.68 -48.57 -19.27
N SER A 603 -3.96 -49.84 -18.97
CA SER A 603 -2.92 -50.82 -18.61
C SER A 603 -1.83 -50.99 -19.68
N GLN A 604 -2.05 -50.47 -20.89
CA GLN A 604 -1.07 -50.42 -21.98
C GLN A 604 0.00 -49.32 -21.83
N SER A 605 -0.22 -48.30 -20.98
CA SER A 605 0.67 -47.14 -20.81
C SER A 605 1.71 -47.30 -19.68
N ILE A 606 1.56 -48.34 -18.85
CA ILE A 606 2.52 -48.75 -17.82
C ILE A 606 3.54 -49.68 -18.46
N ASN A 607 4.84 -49.37 -18.39
CA ASN A 607 5.90 -50.10 -19.11
C ASN A 607 5.85 -49.98 -20.64
N ALA A 608 5.37 -48.83 -21.14
CA ALA A 608 5.33 -48.49 -22.55
C ALA A 608 6.72 -48.18 -23.14
N SER A 609 6.80 -48.23 -24.48
CA SER A 609 8.03 -47.98 -25.23
C SER A 609 7.80 -46.90 -26.28
N TYR A 610 8.75 -45.97 -26.39
CA TYR A 610 8.72 -44.84 -27.30
C TYR A 610 10.06 -44.73 -28.05
N ASP A 611 10.08 -44.06 -29.20
CA ASP A 611 11.32 -43.74 -29.90
C ASP A 611 12.18 -42.82 -29.05
N TYR A 612 11.57 -41.75 -28.54
CA TYR A 612 12.21 -40.78 -27.67
C TYR A 612 11.44 -40.62 -26.36
N VAL A 613 12.19 -40.53 -25.26
CA VAL A 613 11.65 -40.21 -23.94
C VAL A 613 12.30 -38.92 -23.46
N VAL A 614 11.51 -37.87 -23.31
CA VAL A 614 11.95 -36.56 -22.83
C VAL A 614 11.63 -36.44 -21.34
N ILE A 615 12.66 -36.20 -20.52
CA ILE A 615 12.54 -36.05 -19.07
C ILE A 615 12.52 -34.56 -18.72
N GLY A 616 11.40 -34.07 -18.23
CA GLY A 616 11.14 -32.66 -17.94
C GLY A 616 10.37 -31.99 -19.07
N GLY A 617 9.11 -31.64 -18.82
CA GLY A 617 8.23 -30.86 -19.69
C GLY A 617 8.49 -29.36 -19.57
N GLY A 618 9.75 -28.95 -19.43
CA GLY A 618 10.15 -27.55 -19.29
C GLY A 618 10.35 -26.84 -20.63
N THR A 619 10.97 -25.65 -20.56
CA THR A 619 11.20 -24.75 -21.71
C THR A 619 11.84 -25.45 -22.92
N ALA A 620 12.96 -26.17 -22.73
CA ALA A 620 13.57 -26.96 -23.81
C ALA A 620 12.83 -28.26 -24.08
N GLY A 621 12.36 -28.95 -23.03
CA GLY A 621 11.81 -30.30 -23.14
C GLY A 621 10.57 -30.37 -24.03
N LEU A 622 9.64 -29.44 -23.87
CA LEU A 622 8.44 -29.38 -24.72
C LEU A 622 8.77 -28.97 -26.15
N THR A 623 9.71 -28.05 -26.36
CA THR A 623 10.20 -27.74 -27.71
C THR A 623 10.80 -28.96 -28.38
N VAL A 624 11.66 -29.70 -27.68
CA VAL A 624 12.27 -30.93 -28.20
C VAL A 624 11.19 -31.96 -28.55
N ALA A 625 10.30 -32.23 -27.59
CA ALA A 625 9.28 -33.27 -27.73
C ALA A 625 8.33 -32.96 -28.89
N THR A 626 7.87 -31.72 -29.01
CA THR A 626 7.01 -31.26 -30.12
C THR A 626 7.69 -31.43 -31.45
N ARG A 627 8.94 -30.96 -31.61
CA ARG A 627 9.66 -31.06 -32.90
C ARG A 627 9.96 -32.51 -33.30
N LEU A 628 10.20 -33.41 -32.34
CA LEU A 628 10.38 -34.84 -32.63
C LEU A 628 9.06 -35.54 -32.98
N ALA A 629 7.96 -35.13 -32.36
CA ALA A 629 6.62 -35.71 -32.62
C ALA A 629 5.99 -35.18 -33.93
N GLN A 630 6.43 -34.00 -34.42
CA GLN A 630 5.94 -33.38 -35.64
C GLN A 630 6.02 -34.33 -36.86
N ASN A 631 5.03 -34.21 -37.74
CA ASN A 631 4.81 -35.06 -38.92
C ASN A 631 4.57 -36.56 -38.63
N GLY A 632 4.33 -36.93 -37.36
CA GLY A 632 4.09 -38.33 -36.97
C GLY A 632 5.33 -39.22 -37.10
N SER A 633 6.51 -38.62 -37.22
CA SER A 633 7.77 -39.30 -37.57
C SER A 633 8.26 -40.23 -36.46
N TYR A 634 7.99 -39.88 -35.20
CA TYR A 634 8.47 -40.62 -34.03
C TYR A 634 7.44 -40.65 -32.90
N SER A 635 7.42 -41.75 -32.15
CA SER A 635 6.67 -41.85 -30.90
C SER A 635 7.45 -41.18 -29.77
N VAL A 636 6.82 -40.22 -29.08
CA VAL A 636 7.49 -39.40 -28.05
C VAL A 636 6.69 -39.41 -26.75
N ALA A 637 7.39 -39.67 -25.64
CA ALA A 637 6.85 -39.52 -24.30
C ALA A 637 7.55 -38.37 -23.56
N VAL A 638 6.78 -37.56 -22.83
CA VAL A 638 7.27 -36.53 -21.92
C VAL A 638 6.94 -36.94 -20.49
N ILE A 639 7.92 -36.87 -19.59
CA ILE A 639 7.76 -37.13 -18.15
C ILE A 639 7.93 -35.80 -17.42
N GLU A 640 6.86 -35.27 -16.83
CA GLU A 640 6.86 -34.01 -16.08
C GLU A 640 6.36 -34.22 -14.65
N ALA A 641 7.11 -33.69 -13.67
CA ALA A 641 6.82 -33.85 -12.25
C ALA A 641 5.65 -32.97 -11.77
N GLY A 642 5.37 -31.88 -12.47
CA GLY A 642 4.21 -31.00 -12.25
C GLY A 642 3.03 -31.27 -13.20
N SER A 643 2.06 -30.35 -13.17
CA SER A 643 0.88 -30.34 -14.05
C SER A 643 0.83 -29.09 -14.95
N PHE A 644 -0.32 -28.85 -15.56
CA PHE A 644 -0.66 -27.58 -16.21
C PHE A 644 -0.72 -26.46 -15.17
N TYR A 645 -0.03 -25.34 -15.43
CA TYR A 645 0.08 -24.25 -14.45
C TYR A 645 -1.23 -23.44 -14.34
N GLU A 646 -2.06 -23.48 -15.37
CA GLU A 646 -3.41 -22.92 -15.40
C GLU A 646 -4.31 -23.59 -14.36
N LEU A 647 -4.13 -24.90 -14.14
CA LEU A 647 -4.88 -25.65 -13.14
C LEU A 647 -4.32 -25.47 -11.73
N ASP A 648 -2.99 -25.48 -11.60
CA ASP A 648 -2.32 -25.47 -10.29
C ASP A 648 -2.09 -24.05 -9.72
N ASN A 649 -2.17 -23.00 -10.55
CA ASN A 649 -1.89 -21.61 -10.15
C ASN A 649 -2.77 -20.55 -10.85
N GLY A 650 -3.43 -20.88 -11.97
CA GLY A 650 -4.36 -20.00 -12.69
C GLY A 650 -3.75 -18.66 -13.12
N ASN A 651 -4.49 -17.58 -12.92
CA ASN A 651 -4.11 -16.21 -13.29
C ASN A 651 -2.72 -15.79 -12.80
N PHE A 652 -2.24 -16.29 -11.65
CA PHE A 652 -0.91 -15.97 -11.12
C PHE A 652 0.25 -16.44 -12.02
N SER A 653 -0.02 -17.37 -12.94
CA SER A 653 0.95 -17.79 -13.97
C SER A 653 0.56 -17.30 -15.36
N GLU A 654 -0.74 -17.14 -15.65
CA GLU A 654 -1.22 -16.78 -17.00
C GLU A 654 -1.13 -15.29 -17.31
N ILE A 655 -1.45 -14.43 -16.34
CA ILE A 655 -1.50 -12.98 -16.52
C ILE A 655 -0.10 -12.40 -16.26
N PRO A 656 0.49 -11.63 -17.20
CA PRO A 656 1.85 -11.13 -17.11
C PRO A 656 2.21 -10.45 -15.79
N TYR A 657 1.35 -9.57 -15.27
CA TYR A 657 1.63 -8.76 -14.08
C TYR A 657 1.97 -9.57 -12.82
N TYR A 658 1.36 -10.75 -12.63
CA TYR A 658 1.54 -11.53 -11.41
C TYR A 658 2.87 -12.30 -11.34
N ASP A 659 3.71 -12.18 -12.37
CA ASP A 659 5.01 -12.85 -12.41
C ASP A 659 5.91 -12.47 -11.21
N PHE A 660 5.84 -11.21 -10.77
CA PHE A 660 6.57 -10.68 -9.61
C PHE A 660 6.07 -11.23 -8.28
N GLU A 661 4.75 -11.36 -8.10
CA GLU A 661 4.15 -11.86 -6.85
C GLU A 661 4.57 -13.31 -6.58
N SER A 662 4.94 -14.04 -7.63
CA SER A 662 5.34 -15.45 -7.54
C SER A 662 6.84 -15.65 -7.27
N ALA A 663 7.65 -14.58 -7.30
CA ALA A 663 9.12 -14.66 -7.23
C ALA A 663 9.65 -14.02 -5.93
N THR A 664 10.10 -14.86 -4.99
CA THR A 664 10.70 -14.39 -3.73
C THR A 664 12.08 -15.02 -3.51
N ALA A 665 13.02 -14.22 -3.02
CA ALA A 665 14.32 -14.71 -2.54
C ALA A 665 14.28 -15.11 -1.06
N SER A 666 13.12 -14.95 -0.39
CA SER A 666 12.96 -15.26 1.03
C SER A 666 13.18 -16.75 1.29
N PRO A 667 13.94 -17.12 2.34
CA PRO A 667 14.03 -18.52 2.75
C PRO A 667 12.74 -19.06 3.39
N ASP A 668 11.78 -18.20 3.73
CA ASP A 668 10.45 -18.63 4.19
C ASP A 668 9.59 -19.05 2.98
N LEU A 669 9.27 -20.34 2.94
CA LEU A 669 8.53 -20.97 1.85
C LEU A 669 7.03 -21.18 2.18
N SER A 670 6.54 -20.58 3.27
CA SER A 670 5.16 -20.75 3.75
C SER A 670 4.11 -20.27 2.76
N THR A 671 4.41 -19.20 2.01
CA THR A 671 3.53 -18.60 1.00
C THR A 671 3.76 -19.12 -0.41
N VAL A 672 4.86 -19.85 -0.65
CA VAL A 672 5.20 -20.37 -1.97
C VAL A 672 4.28 -21.53 -2.36
N ASN A 673 3.65 -21.48 -3.54
CA ASN A 673 2.86 -22.58 -4.07
C ASN A 673 3.76 -23.75 -4.52
N GLY A 674 3.75 -24.86 -3.77
CA GLY A 674 4.57 -26.05 -4.05
C GLY A 674 4.06 -26.95 -5.17
N LEU A 675 2.91 -26.64 -5.76
CA LEU A 675 2.42 -27.33 -6.95
C LEU A 675 3.23 -26.89 -8.17
N ILE A 676 3.54 -25.60 -8.28
CA ILE A 676 4.26 -25.01 -9.43
C ILE A 676 5.69 -24.54 -9.10
N ASP A 677 6.13 -24.58 -7.84
CA ASP A 677 7.51 -24.30 -7.44
C ASP A 677 8.20 -25.53 -6.84
N TRP A 678 9.47 -25.73 -7.16
CA TRP A 678 10.28 -26.79 -6.55
C TRP A 678 10.68 -26.54 -5.10
N LYS A 679 10.50 -25.30 -4.60
CA LYS A 679 10.84 -24.85 -3.25
C LYS A 679 12.32 -25.08 -2.91
N PHE A 680 13.19 -24.86 -3.88
CA PHE A 680 14.62 -25.05 -3.68
C PHE A 680 15.23 -23.97 -2.81
N LEU A 681 16.06 -24.38 -1.85
CA LEU A 681 16.89 -23.48 -1.06
C LEU A 681 18.34 -23.68 -1.45
N THR A 682 19.08 -22.58 -1.59
CA THR A 682 20.53 -22.63 -1.73
C THR A 682 21.17 -23.11 -0.42
N THR A 683 22.42 -23.52 -0.50
CA THR A 683 23.32 -23.54 0.67
C THR A 683 23.55 -22.12 1.17
N PRO A 684 24.01 -21.93 2.42
CA PRO A 684 24.44 -20.62 2.90
C PRO A 684 25.51 -20.01 1.97
N GLN A 685 25.23 -18.83 1.43
CA GLN A 685 26.09 -18.19 0.44
C GLN A 685 27.15 -17.34 1.12
N THR A 686 28.42 -17.75 1.08
CA THR A 686 29.50 -17.05 1.80
C THR A 686 29.69 -15.62 1.30
N GLY A 687 29.58 -15.42 -0.03
CA GLY A 687 29.61 -14.10 -0.66
C GLY A 687 28.46 -13.18 -0.26
N LEU A 688 27.36 -13.71 0.30
CA LEU A 688 26.15 -12.99 0.70
C LEU A 688 25.87 -13.09 2.21
N LEU A 689 26.91 -13.03 3.05
CA LEU A 689 26.80 -13.11 4.52
C LEU A 689 26.07 -14.37 5.03
N ASN A 690 26.31 -15.51 4.38
CA ASN A 690 25.69 -16.81 4.68
C ASN A 690 24.16 -16.83 4.58
N ARG A 691 23.57 -15.93 3.78
CA ARG A 691 22.14 -15.99 3.45
C ARG A 691 21.82 -17.29 2.73
N THR A 692 20.70 -17.89 3.12
CA THR A 692 20.02 -18.94 2.37
C THR A 692 18.93 -18.29 1.55
N ILE A 693 18.83 -18.63 0.27
CA ILE A 693 17.92 -17.99 -0.67
C ILE A 693 16.99 -19.04 -1.27
N HIS A 694 15.70 -18.71 -1.41
CA HIS A 694 14.78 -19.47 -2.26
C HIS A 694 15.14 -19.25 -3.72
N TYR A 695 15.38 -20.35 -4.43
CA TYR A 695 15.68 -20.33 -5.85
C TYR A 695 14.45 -20.80 -6.62
N VAL A 696 13.71 -19.84 -7.17
CA VAL A 696 12.47 -20.05 -7.92
C VAL A 696 12.72 -20.95 -9.13
N ARG A 697 11.92 -22.00 -9.26
CA ARG A 697 11.99 -22.96 -10.37
C ARG A 697 10.61 -23.53 -10.64
N GLY A 698 10.17 -23.44 -11.89
CA GLY A 698 8.90 -24.00 -12.34
C GLY A 698 8.85 -25.53 -12.23
N LYS A 699 7.80 -26.02 -11.56
CA LYS A 699 7.41 -27.43 -11.44
C LYS A 699 6.04 -27.63 -12.12
N CYS A 700 6.03 -27.52 -13.43
CA CYS A 700 4.83 -27.59 -14.24
C CYS A 700 5.22 -27.85 -15.70
N LEU A 701 4.26 -28.24 -16.53
CA LEU A 701 4.42 -28.15 -17.97
C LEU A 701 4.72 -26.69 -18.33
N GLY A 702 5.70 -26.49 -19.21
CA GLY A 702 6.25 -25.15 -19.46
C GLY A 702 7.44 -24.81 -18.57
N GLY A 703 7.64 -25.55 -17.47
CA GLY A 703 8.74 -25.37 -16.52
C GLY A 703 8.91 -23.91 -16.12
N SER A 704 10.11 -23.35 -16.30
CA SER A 704 10.34 -21.94 -15.91
C SER A 704 9.87 -20.92 -16.94
N SER A 705 9.57 -21.29 -18.19
CA SER A 705 8.87 -20.35 -19.10
C SER A 705 7.42 -20.07 -18.67
N ALA A 706 6.83 -20.94 -17.86
CA ALA A 706 5.52 -20.71 -17.23
C ALA A 706 5.57 -19.76 -16.02
N ARG A 707 6.77 -19.28 -15.62
CA ARG A 707 6.98 -18.50 -14.39
C ARG A 707 7.97 -17.35 -14.52
N ASN A 708 8.67 -17.22 -15.64
CA ASN A 708 9.68 -16.18 -15.85
C ASN A 708 9.05 -14.79 -15.99
N TYR A 709 9.88 -13.76 -16.08
CA TYR A 709 9.43 -12.40 -16.38
C TYR A 709 9.19 -12.14 -17.88
N MET A 710 9.08 -13.21 -18.69
CA MET A 710 8.78 -13.17 -20.13
C MET A 710 9.77 -12.42 -21.03
N VAL A 711 10.75 -11.69 -20.49
CA VAL A 711 11.78 -10.96 -21.24
C VAL A 711 12.48 -11.84 -22.27
N TYR A 712 12.41 -11.42 -23.53
CA TYR A 712 13.00 -12.09 -24.67
C TYR A 712 14.11 -11.22 -25.26
N ASN A 713 15.35 -11.69 -25.17
CA ASN A 713 16.51 -11.11 -25.84
C ASN A 713 17.47 -12.24 -26.25
N ARG A 714 18.47 -11.93 -27.08
CA ARG A 714 19.47 -12.90 -27.53
C ARG A 714 20.87 -12.49 -27.08
N GLY A 715 21.76 -13.49 -26.96
CA GLY A 715 23.18 -13.24 -26.69
C GLY A 715 23.90 -12.55 -27.85
N THR A 716 25.13 -12.12 -27.63
CA THR A 716 25.88 -11.34 -28.63
C THR A 716 26.60 -12.22 -29.65
N VAL A 717 27.00 -11.64 -30.78
CA VAL A 717 27.82 -12.32 -31.80
C VAL A 717 29.11 -12.89 -31.19
N GLY A 718 29.81 -12.10 -30.37
CA GLY A 718 31.04 -12.52 -29.69
C GLY A 718 30.80 -13.60 -28.64
N THR A 719 29.64 -13.62 -27.99
CA THR A 719 29.23 -14.71 -27.07
C THR A 719 29.27 -16.06 -27.79
N PHE A 720 28.68 -16.14 -28.98
CA PHE A 720 28.61 -17.38 -29.76
C PHE A 720 29.93 -17.75 -30.43
N ALA A 721 30.77 -16.77 -30.79
CA ALA A 721 32.14 -17.04 -31.19
C ALA A 721 32.93 -17.74 -30.07
N LYS A 722 32.79 -17.26 -28.83
CA LYS A 722 33.42 -17.88 -27.65
C LYS A 722 32.79 -19.23 -27.28
N TRP A 723 31.48 -19.39 -27.50
CA TRP A 723 30.81 -20.69 -27.36
C TRP A 723 31.40 -21.72 -28.32
N ALA A 724 31.49 -21.38 -29.61
CA ALA A 724 32.09 -22.22 -30.64
C ALA A 724 33.54 -22.61 -30.31
N GLU A 725 34.35 -21.67 -29.82
CA GLU A 725 35.70 -21.93 -29.35
C GLU A 725 35.72 -22.97 -28.21
N LYS A 726 34.89 -22.79 -27.17
CA LYS A 726 34.83 -23.70 -26.01
C LYS A 726 34.40 -25.11 -26.37
N VAL A 727 33.54 -25.23 -27.37
CA VAL A 727 32.97 -26.51 -27.81
C VAL A 727 33.85 -27.18 -28.88
N GLY A 728 34.68 -26.40 -29.59
CA GLY A 728 35.49 -26.89 -30.71
C GLY A 728 34.68 -27.14 -31.97
N ASP A 729 33.56 -26.43 -32.14
CA ASP A 729 32.63 -26.59 -33.25
C ASP A 729 32.13 -25.23 -33.72
N SER A 730 32.55 -24.83 -34.93
CA SER A 730 32.21 -23.54 -35.52
C SER A 730 30.73 -23.39 -35.85
N THR A 731 29.94 -24.47 -35.89
CA THR A 731 28.49 -24.38 -36.12
C THR A 731 27.74 -23.75 -34.94
N TRP A 732 28.41 -23.51 -33.81
CA TRP A 732 27.88 -22.76 -32.66
C TRP A 732 28.19 -21.26 -32.70
N ASN A 733 28.83 -20.76 -33.77
CA ASN A 733 28.97 -19.32 -33.98
C ASN A 733 27.61 -18.67 -34.29
N TRP A 734 27.55 -17.33 -34.33
CA TRP A 734 26.30 -16.60 -34.58
C TRP A 734 25.57 -17.09 -35.83
N ASP A 735 26.24 -17.19 -36.97
CA ASP A 735 25.64 -17.64 -38.23
C ASP A 735 25.04 -19.06 -38.13
N GLY A 736 25.66 -19.93 -37.33
CA GLY A 736 25.22 -21.30 -37.12
C GLY A 736 24.11 -21.47 -36.08
N VAL A 737 23.84 -20.47 -35.24
CA VAL A 737 22.74 -20.48 -34.25
C VAL A 737 21.58 -19.55 -34.62
N TYR A 738 21.83 -18.48 -35.38
CA TYR A 738 20.84 -17.46 -35.74
C TYR A 738 19.61 -18.01 -36.47
N PRO A 739 19.72 -18.98 -37.41
CA PRO A 739 18.55 -19.61 -38.01
C PRO A 739 17.61 -20.28 -36.99
N TYR A 740 18.18 -20.89 -35.94
CA TYR A 740 17.41 -21.56 -34.89
C TYR A 740 16.79 -20.56 -33.91
N TYR A 741 17.47 -19.44 -33.64
CA TYR A 741 16.90 -18.32 -32.89
C TYR A 741 15.65 -17.73 -33.57
N ARG A 742 15.58 -17.77 -34.90
CA ARG A 742 14.45 -17.24 -35.67
C ARG A 742 13.30 -18.21 -35.87
N LYS A 743 13.51 -19.51 -35.57
CA LYS A 743 12.58 -20.57 -35.94
C LYS A 743 11.32 -20.59 -35.07
N SER A 744 11.48 -20.60 -33.75
CA SER A 744 10.37 -20.69 -32.81
C SER A 744 9.59 -19.40 -32.52
N PRO A 745 10.20 -18.21 -32.45
CA PRO A 745 9.46 -16.99 -32.12
C PRO A 745 8.71 -16.41 -33.31
N LEU A 746 7.42 -16.10 -33.11
CA LEU A 746 6.61 -15.25 -33.97
C LEU A 746 6.50 -13.87 -33.31
N PHE A 747 7.08 -12.86 -33.95
CA PHE A 747 7.06 -11.50 -33.44
C PHE A 747 5.85 -10.71 -33.93
N THR A 748 5.17 -10.03 -33.01
CA THR A 748 4.08 -9.09 -33.31
C THR A 748 4.43 -7.69 -32.80
N PRO A 749 4.49 -6.67 -33.68
CA PRO A 749 4.73 -5.29 -33.27
C PRO A 749 3.67 -4.75 -32.30
N ALA A 750 4.05 -3.78 -31.46
CA ALA A 750 3.14 -3.18 -30.49
C ALA A 750 1.99 -2.44 -31.19
N ASN A 751 0.78 -2.54 -30.63
CA ASN A 751 -0.34 -1.71 -31.06
C ASN A 751 -0.32 -0.37 -30.31
N SER A 752 0.29 0.65 -30.92
CA SER A 752 0.44 1.98 -30.32
C SER A 752 -0.89 2.68 -29.99
N ARG A 753 -2.03 2.25 -30.55
CA ARG A 753 -3.36 2.81 -30.22
C ARG A 753 -3.89 2.36 -28.87
N LEU A 754 -3.40 1.24 -28.34
CA LEU A 754 -3.81 0.69 -27.04
C LEU A 754 -2.96 1.23 -25.89
N ARG A 755 -1.80 1.81 -26.23
CA ARG A 755 -0.89 2.46 -25.29
C ARG A 755 -1.24 3.95 -25.16
N ALA A 756 -0.87 4.55 -24.03
CA ALA A 756 -1.07 5.98 -23.80
C ALA A 756 -0.31 6.81 -24.86
N ALA A 757 -0.97 7.85 -25.42
CA ALA A 757 -0.41 8.65 -26.51
C ALA A 757 0.87 9.42 -26.14
N ASN A 758 1.09 9.65 -24.84
CA ASN A 758 2.28 10.30 -24.28
C ASN A 758 3.37 9.32 -23.82
N ALA A 759 3.20 8.00 -24.03
CA ALA A 759 4.24 7.03 -23.74
C ALA A 759 5.46 7.31 -24.63
N SER A 760 6.60 7.61 -24.01
CA SER A 760 7.85 7.98 -24.71
C SER A 760 8.88 6.84 -24.75
N VAL A 761 8.46 5.64 -24.37
CA VAL A 761 9.26 4.42 -24.46
C VAL A 761 9.48 4.07 -25.94
N GLY A 762 10.72 4.20 -26.41
CA GLY A 762 11.08 4.03 -27.82
C GLY A 762 10.89 2.60 -28.30
N LEU A 763 9.86 2.35 -29.11
CA LEU A 763 9.57 1.04 -29.71
C LEU A 763 10.51 0.76 -30.89
N VAL A 764 11.14 -0.42 -30.88
CA VAL A 764 11.94 -0.92 -32.01
C VAL A 764 11.09 -1.88 -32.82
N ASP A 765 11.00 -1.67 -34.13
CA ASP A 765 10.44 -2.67 -35.04
C ASP A 765 11.45 -3.80 -35.22
N ASP A 766 11.21 -4.91 -34.53
CA ASP A 766 12.11 -6.06 -34.53
C ASP A 766 11.82 -7.09 -35.64
N THR A 767 10.93 -6.77 -36.58
CA THR A 767 10.50 -7.71 -37.62
C THR A 767 11.69 -8.30 -38.40
N ALA A 768 12.78 -7.54 -38.57
CA ALA A 768 13.99 -8.01 -39.25
C ALA A 768 14.75 -9.12 -38.49
N SER A 769 14.70 -9.15 -37.15
CA SER A 769 15.40 -10.16 -36.35
C SER A 769 14.61 -11.45 -36.16
N PHE A 770 13.35 -11.51 -36.62
CA PHE A 770 12.48 -12.67 -36.52
C PHE A 770 12.13 -13.25 -37.89
N ALA A 771 11.76 -14.53 -37.97
CA ALA A 771 11.27 -15.10 -39.23
C ALA A 771 9.81 -14.71 -39.44
N SER A 772 9.43 -14.39 -40.68
CA SER A 772 8.03 -14.09 -41.02
C SER A 772 7.09 -15.30 -40.85
N ASN A 773 7.66 -16.51 -40.90
CA ASN A 773 6.98 -17.79 -40.65
C ASN A 773 7.47 -18.47 -39.36
N GLY A 774 7.99 -17.68 -38.41
CA GLY A 774 8.36 -18.18 -37.09
C GLY A 774 7.14 -18.67 -36.31
N GLY A 775 7.37 -19.48 -35.27
CA GLY A 775 6.32 -20.02 -34.40
C GLY A 775 6.70 -21.38 -33.80
N PRO A 776 6.03 -21.82 -32.72
CA PRO A 776 4.75 -21.28 -32.21
C PRO A 776 4.85 -20.23 -31.08
N LEU A 777 6.04 -19.91 -30.58
CA LEU A 777 6.22 -19.01 -29.43
C LEU A 777 5.85 -17.58 -29.80
N GLN A 778 4.90 -16.96 -29.09
CA GLN A 778 4.54 -15.56 -29.34
C GLN A 778 5.54 -14.64 -28.65
N VAL A 779 6.06 -13.65 -29.39
CA VAL A 779 6.88 -12.57 -28.85
C VAL A 779 6.23 -11.26 -29.26
N SER A 780 5.91 -10.40 -28.29
CA SER A 780 5.24 -9.15 -28.55
C SER A 780 5.60 -8.12 -27.49
N TYR A 781 4.87 -7.01 -27.49
CA TYR A 781 4.97 -5.97 -26.48
C TYR A 781 3.65 -5.91 -25.70
N PRO A 782 3.68 -5.53 -24.41
CA PRO A 782 2.47 -5.37 -23.63
C PRO A 782 1.62 -4.21 -24.17
N ASN A 783 0.30 -4.26 -24.00
CA ASN A 783 -0.58 -3.16 -24.40
C ASN A 783 -0.53 -1.96 -23.43
N PHE A 784 0.15 -2.09 -22.30
CA PHE A 784 0.45 -1.02 -21.37
C PHE A 784 1.92 -0.57 -21.50
N ALA A 785 2.17 0.72 -21.25
CA ALA A 785 3.51 1.28 -21.21
C ALA A 785 3.72 1.97 -19.86
N GLN A 786 4.82 1.64 -19.18
CA GLN A 786 5.12 2.07 -17.83
C GLN A 786 5.46 3.56 -17.79
N PRO A 787 4.74 4.38 -16.99
CA PRO A 787 5.06 5.79 -16.82
C PRO A 787 6.49 6.04 -16.35
N TRP A 788 6.99 5.20 -15.43
CA TRP A 788 8.36 5.26 -14.92
C TRP A 788 9.43 5.22 -16.04
N SER A 789 9.24 4.31 -17.01
CA SER A 789 10.18 4.11 -18.11
C SER A 789 10.27 5.32 -19.06
N SER A 790 9.27 6.19 -19.09
CA SER A 790 9.23 7.37 -19.98
C SER A 790 10.31 8.42 -19.67
N PHE A 791 10.89 8.40 -18.46
CA PHE A 791 11.92 9.37 -18.06
C PHE A 791 13.35 8.94 -18.41
N PHE A 792 13.54 7.66 -18.74
CA PHE A 792 14.86 7.07 -18.95
C PHE A 792 15.52 7.42 -20.29
N PRO A 793 14.83 7.52 -21.44
CA PRO A 793 15.49 7.86 -22.71
C PRO A 793 16.35 9.13 -22.62
N GLN A 794 15.77 10.22 -22.10
CA GLN A 794 16.51 11.48 -21.87
C GLN A 794 17.59 11.33 -20.79
N GLY A 795 17.33 10.57 -19.72
CA GLY A 795 18.33 10.30 -18.69
C GLY A 795 19.55 9.53 -19.23
N PHE A 796 19.32 8.56 -20.11
CA PHE A 796 20.38 7.82 -20.80
C PHE A 796 21.19 8.71 -21.74
N GLU A 797 20.54 9.61 -22.49
CA GLU A 797 21.22 10.63 -23.30
C GLU A 797 22.13 11.52 -22.45
N GLU A 798 21.65 12.00 -21.28
CA GLU A 798 22.42 12.83 -20.35
C GLU A 798 23.70 12.14 -19.84
N VAL A 799 23.68 10.81 -19.69
CA VAL A 799 24.86 10.02 -19.25
C VAL A 799 25.61 9.35 -20.42
N GLY A 800 25.21 9.61 -21.66
CA GLY A 800 25.88 9.11 -22.86
C GLY A 800 25.67 7.62 -23.16
N ILE A 801 24.54 7.04 -22.74
CA ILE A 801 24.13 5.69 -23.15
C ILE A 801 23.23 5.82 -24.39
N PRO A 802 23.62 5.25 -25.55
CA PRO A 802 22.88 5.41 -26.78
C PRO A 802 21.63 4.54 -26.82
N PHE A 803 20.61 4.98 -27.56
CA PHE A 803 19.50 4.13 -27.97
C PHE A 803 20.00 3.06 -28.94
N LEU A 804 19.61 1.82 -28.70
CA LEU A 804 19.87 0.70 -29.58
C LEU A 804 18.84 0.76 -30.72
N GLU A 805 19.25 1.31 -31.88
CA GLU A 805 18.38 1.34 -33.08
C GLU A 805 18.10 -0.07 -33.62
N GLN A 806 19.00 -1.00 -33.35
CA GLN A 806 18.81 -2.43 -33.60
C GLN A 806 18.03 -3.04 -32.42
N SER A 807 17.44 -4.21 -32.59
CA SER A 807 16.78 -4.87 -31.46
C SER A 807 17.77 -5.56 -30.51
N ILE A 808 17.37 -5.73 -29.25
CA ILE A 808 17.99 -6.63 -28.26
C ILE A 808 17.99 -8.12 -28.68
N SER A 809 17.35 -8.46 -29.80
CA SER A 809 17.37 -9.78 -30.46
C SER A 809 18.30 -9.84 -31.67
N SER A 810 19.02 -8.77 -32.00
CA SER A 810 19.87 -8.68 -33.21
C SER A 810 21.27 -9.32 -33.06
N GLY A 811 21.70 -9.60 -31.82
CA GLY A 811 23.07 -10.01 -31.51
C GLY A 811 23.99 -8.87 -31.08
N HIS A 812 23.46 -7.64 -30.95
CA HIS A 812 24.15 -6.47 -30.44
C HIS A 812 23.39 -5.88 -29.24
N LEU A 813 24.11 -5.67 -28.13
CA LEU A 813 23.55 -5.25 -26.84
C LEU A 813 24.35 -4.07 -26.24
N ASP A 814 24.79 -3.09 -27.02
CA ASP A 814 25.49 -1.91 -26.47
C ASP A 814 24.57 -0.69 -26.53
N GLY A 815 23.92 -0.36 -25.41
CA GLY A 815 22.90 0.69 -25.32
C GLY A 815 21.61 0.24 -24.64
N TYR A 816 20.54 1.01 -24.84
CA TYR A 816 19.22 0.74 -24.27
C TYR A 816 18.13 0.57 -25.33
N ALA A 817 17.12 -0.26 -25.05
CA ALA A 817 15.96 -0.48 -25.92
C ALA A 817 14.74 -0.95 -25.13
N SER A 818 13.58 -0.94 -25.79
CA SER A 818 12.35 -1.54 -25.26
C SER A 818 12.49 -3.06 -25.11
N ILE A 819 11.89 -3.59 -24.06
CA ILE A 819 11.84 -5.03 -23.79
C ILE A 819 10.75 -5.68 -24.66
N THR A 820 11.10 -6.77 -25.32
CA THR A 820 10.12 -7.69 -25.93
C THR A 820 9.81 -8.83 -24.97
N LEU A 821 8.54 -9.24 -24.89
CA LEU A 821 8.05 -10.24 -23.94
C LEU A 821 7.45 -11.44 -24.68
N THR A 822 7.55 -12.64 -24.10
CA THR A 822 6.84 -13.83 -24.57
C THR A 822 5.37 -13.80 -24.13
N ILE A 823 4.58 -12.95 -24.79
CA ILE A 823 3.16 -12.70 -24.53
C ILE A 823 2.37 -12.88 -25.83
N ASP A 824 1.21 -13.51 -25.73
CA ASP A 824 0.25 -13.57 -26.83
C ASP A 824 -0.28 -12.16 -27.14
N PRO A 825 -0.12 -11.65 -28.37
CA PRO A 825 -0.48 -10.28 -28.69
C PRO A 825 -2.00 -10.02 -28.64
N THR A 826 -2.83 -11.06 -28.76
CA THR A 826 -4.29 -10.96 -28.78
C THR A 826 -4.86 -11.09 -27.37
N GLU A 827 -4.46 -12.14 -26.65
CA GLU A 827 -4.97 -12.43 -25.31
C GLU A 827 -4.20 -11.71 -24.20
N GLN A 828 -3.03 -11.13 -24.51
CA GLN A 828 -2.15 -10.48 -23.54
C GLN A 828 -1.82 -11.38 -22.34
N THR A 829 -1.79 -12.69 -22.57
CA THR A 829 -1.40 -13.71 -21.60
C THR A 829 -0.03 -14.28 -21.94
N ARG A 830 0.59 -14.93 -20.96
CA ARG A 830 1.90 -15.56 -21.10
C ARG A 830 1.94 -16.58 -22.25
N SER A 831 2.94 -16.46 -23.11
CA SER A 831 3.30 -17.47 -24.10
C SER A 831 4.48 -18.30 -23.58
N SER A 832 4.21 -19.52 -23.10
CA SER A 832 5.21 -20.44 -22.53
C SER A 832 5.51 -21.58 -23.51
N SER A 833 6.47 -22.46 -23.19
CA SER A 833 6.68 -23.66 -24.01
C SER A 833 5.50 -24.63 -23.97
N GLU A 834 4.66 -24.57 -22.93
CA GLU A 834 3.42 -25.33 -22.84
C GLU A 834 2.40 -24.78 -23.83
N THR A 835 1.98 -23.52 -23.67
CA THR A 835 0.92 -22.93 -24.50
C THR A 835 1.30 -22.87 -25.98
N SER A 836 2.60 -22.75 -26.26
CA SER A 836 3.11 -22.68 -27.63
C SER A 836 3.36 -24.06 -28.23
N PHE A 837 4.32 -24.81 -27.68
CA PHE A 837 4.79 -26.05 -28.32
C PHE A 837 3.95 -27.25 -27.95
N LEU A 838 3.56 -27.41 -26.68
CA LEU A 838 2.71 -28.53 -26.28
C LEU A 838 1.31 -28.37 -26.84
N GLY A 839 0.76 -27.15 -26.82
CA GLY A 839 -0.52 -26.82 -27.48
C GLY A 839 -0.53 -27.26 -28.95
N GLU A 840 0.51 -26.90 -29.72
CA GLU A 840 0.66 -27.34 -31.12
C GLU A 840 0.78 -28.87 -31.24
N ALA A 841 1.58 -29.51 -30.39
CA ALA A 841 1.79 -30.96 -30.44
C ALA A 841 0.55 -31.77 -30.09
N LEU A 842 -0.24 -31.35 -29.10
CA LEU A 842 -1.47 -32.03 -28.69
C LEU A 842 -2.54 -31.96 -29.77
N ALA A 843 -2.56 -30.89 -30.56
CA ALA A 843 -3.49 -30.73 -31.69
C ALA A 843 -3.09 -31.57 -32.91
N GLY A 844 -1.79 -31.77 -33.15
CA GLY A 844 -1.28 -32.31 -34.41
C GLY A 844 -0.53 -33.65 -34.36
N THR A 845 -0.27 -34.21 -33.19
CA THR A 845 0.64 -35.37 -33.04
C THR A 845 0.12 -36.45 -32.08
N ASN A 846 0.87 -37.56 -31.95
CA ASN A 846 0.60 -38.64 -30.99
C ASN A 846 1.52 -38.55 -29.74
N ILE A 847 1.98 -37.36 -29.37
CA ILE A 847 2.77 -37.16 -28.16
C ILE A 847 2.01 -37.66 -26.92
N VAL A 848 2.72 -38.30 -26.00
CA VAL A 848 2.16 -38.75 -24.72
C VAL A 848 2.84 -37.99 -23.59
N VAL A 849 2.06 -37.35 -22.73
CA VAL A 849 2.57 -36.62 -21.58
C VAL A 849 2.13 -37.31 -20.30
N TYR A 850 3.12 -37.68 -19.48
CA TYR A 850 2.95 -38.18 -18.13
C TYR A 850 3.16 -37.00 -17.16
N THR A 851 2.07 -36.47 -16.61
CA THR A 851 2.10 -35.39 -15.61
C THR A 851 2.14 -35.96 -14.20
N HIS A 852 2.52 -35.13 -13.23
CA HIS A 852 2.76 -35.56 -11.85
C HIS A 852 3.70 -36.78 -11.74
N ALA A 853 4.59 -36.93 -12.72
CA ALA A 853 5.45 -38.07 -12.93
C ALA A 853 6.90 -37.69 -12.70
N MET A 854 7.49 -38.22 -11.64
CA MET A 854 8.88 -37.95 -11.29
C MET A 854 9.80 -38.99 -11.95
N ALA A 855 10.72 -38.56 -12.80
CA ALA A 855 11.82 -39.42 -13.23
C ALA A 855 12.78 -39.65 -12.06
N LYS A 856 12.94 -40.91 -11.64
CA LYS A 856 13.74 -41.29 -10.48
C LYS A 856 15.16 -41.72 -10.87
N LYS A 857 15.30 -42.40 -12.01
CA LYS A 857 16.56 -42.97 -12.46
C LYS A 857 16.54 -43.36 -13.93
N ILE A 858 17.55 -42.97 -14.69
CA ILE A 858 17.89 -43.54 -16.00
C ILE A 858 18.61 -44.88 -15.79
N ILE A 859 18.17 -45.91 -16.51
CA ILE A 859 18.70 -47.28 -16.48
C ILE A 859 19.52 -47.53 -17.73
N PHE A 860 20.74 -48.03 -17.52
CA PHE A 860 21.69 -48.37 -18.57
C PHE A 860 21.78 -49.88 -18.77
N ASP A 861 22.05 -50.29 -20.01
CA ASP A 861 22.40 -51.67 -20.32
C ASP A 861 23.89 -51.97 -20.05
N GLN A 862 24.32 -53.18 -20.41
CA GLN A 862 25.69 -53.66 -20.21
C GLN A 862 26.74 -52.86 -21.01
N ASN A 863 26.32 -52.20 -22.09
CA ASN A 863 27.16 -51.38 -22.97
C ASN A 863 27.11 -49.89 -22.60
N LYS A 864 26.50 -49.54 -21.45
CA LYS A 864 26.28 -48.16 -21.01
C LYS A 864 25.37 -47.36 -21.94
N ARG A 865 24.46 -48.02 -22.65
CA ARG A 865 23.39 -47.35 -23.40
C ARG A 865 22.20 -47.11 -22.48
N ALA A 866 21.72 -45.87 -22.43
CA ALA A 866 20.50 -45.51 -21.72
C ALA A 866 19.30 -46.11 -22.46
N THR A 867 18.51 -46.93 -21.77
CA THR A 867 17.42 -47.70 -22.41
C THR A 867 16.07 -47.47 -21.76
N LYS A 868 16.04 -47.11 -20.46
CA LYS A 868 14.78 -46.94 -19.73
C LYS A 868 14.88 -45.82 -18.69
N VAL A 869 13.73 -45.27 -18.34
CA VAL A 869 13.56 -44.33 -17.22
C VAL A 869 12.65 -44.99 -16.19
N LEU A 870 13.11 -45.05 -14.94
CA LEU A 870 12.27 -45.36 -13.79
C LEU A 870 11.47 -44.11 -13.42
N VAL A 871 10.15 -44.23 -13.42
CA VAL A 871 9.20 -43.15 -13.16
C VAL A 871 8.39 -43.49 -11.92
N ASP A 872 8.11 -42.47 -11.11
CA ASP A 872 7.22 -42.55 -9.94
C ASP A 872 6.04 -41.61 -10.13
N VAL A 873 4.83 -42.14 -10.03
CA VAL A 873 3.58 -41.37 -10.00
C VAL A 873 2.85 -41.75 -8.72
N ALA A 874 2.73 -40.81 -7.78
CA ALA A 874 2.08 -41.03 -6.49
C ALA A 874 2.57 -42.29 -5.74
N GLY A 875 3.88 -42.61 -5.82
CA GLY A 875 4.48 -43.78 -5.19
C GLY A 875 4.36 -45.09 -6.00
N MET A 876 3.65 -45.08 -7.13
CA MET A 876 3.65 -46.20 -8.08
C MET A 876 4.83 -46.07 -9.03
N GLN A 877 5.72 -47.06 -9.00
CA GLN A 877 6.91 -47.08 -9.85
C GLN A 877 6.71 -47.97 -11.07
N PHE A 878 7.07 -47.45 -12.24
CA PHE A 878 7.09 -48.17 -13.50
C PHE A 878 8.25 -47.70 -14.38
N GLN A 879 8.54 -48.42 -15.46
CA GLN A 879 9.60 -48.07 -16.38
C GLN A 879 9.00 -47.51 -17.68
N ILE A 880 9.69 -46.59 -18.34
CA ILE A 880 9.39 -46.20 -19.73
C ILE A 880 10.62 -46.49 -20.56
N ASN A 881 10.45 -47.24 -21.66
CA ASN A 881 11.55 -47.62 -22.52
C ASN A 881 11.74 -46.61 -23.66
N ALA A 882 12.99 -46.27 -23.97
CA ALA A 882 13.36 -45.51 -25.17
C ALA A 882 14.06 -46.45 -26.16
N THR A 883 13.57 -46.55 -27.39
CA THR A 883 14.19 -47.38 -28.43
C THR A 883 15.37 -46.65 -29.09
N ARG A 884 15.31 -45.31 -29.19
CA ARG A 884 16.37 -44.47 -29.77
C ARG A 884 17.17 -43.73 -28.72
N GLU A 885 16.60 -42.70 -28.11
CA GLU A 885 17.34 -41.84 -27.17
C GLU A 885 16.45 -41.36 -26.02
N ILE A 886 17.07 -41.21 -24.85
CA ILE A 886 16.51 -40.47 -23.72
C ILE A 886 17.08 -39.05 -23.80
N ILE A 887 16.20 -38.05 -23.70
CA ILE A 887 16.58 -36.64 -23.71
C ILE A 887 16.26 -36.05 -22.34
N LEU A 888 17.30 -35.63 -21.63
CA LEU A 888 17.18 -35.02 -20.32
C LEU A 888 17.04 -33.50 -20.46
N SER A 889 15.91 -32.98 -19.99
CA SER A 889 15.52 -31.57 -20.03
C SER A 889 14.96 -31.10 -18.68
N ALA A 890 15.48 -31.65 -17.57
CA ALA A 890 15.02 -31.38 -16.22
C ALA A 890 15.54 -30.04 -15.64
N GLY A 891 16.38 -29.33 -16.39
CA GLY A 891 16.92 -28.01 -16.03
C GLY A 891 18.21 -28.06 -15.23
N VAL A 892 18.73 -26.87 -14.89
CA VAL A 892 20.06 -26.67 -14.29
C VAL A 892 20.33 -27.47 -13.01
N PHE A 893 19.33 -27.73 -12.18
CA PHE A 893 19.55 -28.45 -10.91
C PHE A 893 19.23 -29.93 -11.02
N GLN A 894 18.10 -30.29 -11.61
CA GLN A 894 17.67 -31.69 -11.65
C GLN A 894 18.32 -32.51 -12.76
N SER A 895 18.79 -31.91 -13.87
CA SER A 895 19.53 -32.66 -14.89
C SER A 895 20.84 -33.24 -14.35
N PRO A 896 21.76 -32.47 -13.72
CA PRO A 896 22.94 -33.06 -13.10
C PRO A 896 22.59 -33.97 -11.91
N GLN A 897 21.52 -33.67 -11.16
CA GLN A 897 21.02 -34.56 -10.09
C GLN A 897 20.64 -35.94 -10.65
N LEU A 898 19.85 -35.97 -11.71
CA LEU A 898 19.38 -37.21 -12.33
C LEU A 898 20.54 -38.01 -12.93
N LEU A 899 21.51 -37.35 -13.56
CA LEU A 899 22.74 -38.00 -14.01
C LEU A 899 23.48 -38.66 -12.85
N MET A 900 23.67 -37.96 -11.74
CA MET A 900 24.37 -38.49 -10.56
C MET A 900 23.64 -39.69 -9.94
N VAL A 901 22.33 -39.60 -9.68
CA VAL A 901 21.58 -40.75 -9.11
C VAL A 901 21.54 -41.96 -10.06
N SER A 902 21.76 -41.72 -11.35
CA SER A 902 21.90 -42.72 -12.41
C SER A 902 23.32 -43.28 -12.58
N GLY A 903 24.30 -42.81 -11.81
CA GLY A 903 25.68 -43.30 -11.87
C GLY A 903 26.56 -42.60 -12.88
N VAL A 904 26.15 -41.44 -13.42
CA VAL A 904 26.94 -40.58 -14.30
C VAL A 904 27.28 -39.28 -13.55
N GLY A 905 28.52 -39.13 -13.10
CA GLY A 905 28.93 -37.96 -12.33
C GLY A 905 30.27 -38.14 -11.63
N PRO A 906 30.62 -37.25 -10.68
CA PRO A 906 31.90 -37.33 -9.99
C PRO A 906 31.97 -38.61 -9.16
N ARG A 907 32.94 -39.49 -9.44
CA ARG A 907 33.10 -40.76 -8.72
C ARG A 907 33.05 -40.64 -7.20
N ALA A 908 33.74 -39.64 -6.64
CA ALA A 908 33.76 -39.43 -5.19
C ALA A 908 32.36 -39.22 -4.60
N THR A 909 31.50 -38.46 -5.29
CA THR A 909 30.10 -38.24 -4.89
C THR A 909 29.26 -39.51 -5.05
N LEU A 910 29.46 -40.25 -6.13
CA LEU A 910 28.73 -41.50 -6.37
C LEU A 910 29.06 -42.57 -5.33
N ASP A 911 30.34 -42.73 -5.01
CA ASP A 911 30.83 -43.67 -4.01
C ASP A 911 30.28 -43.33 -2.61
N GLN A 912 30.17 -42.03 -2.27
CA GLN A 912 29.61 -41.56 -1.00
C GLN A 912 28.19 -42.06 -0.75
N TYR A 913 27.36 -42.16 -1.79
CA TYR A 913 25.97 -42.62 -1.70
C TYR A 913 25.77 -44.07 -2.19
N SER A 914 26.87 -44.83 -2.34
CA SER A 914 26.84 -46.22 -2.82
C SER A 914 26.15 -46.40 -4.17
N ILE A 915 26.31 -45.42 -5.07
CA ILE A 915 25.73 -45.43 -6.42
C ILE A 915 26.74 -46.05 -7.38
N PRO A 916 26.40 -47.12 -8.11
CA PRO A 916 27.30 -47.73 -9.08
C PRO A 916 27.74 -46.72 -10.16
N VAL A 917 29.05 -46.59 -10.37
CA VAL A 917 29.62 -45.67 -11.36
C VAL A 917 29.48 -46.26 -12.77
N ILE A 918 28.58 -45.70 -13.57
CA ILE A 918 28.44 -45.96 -15.01
C ILE A 918 29.49 -45.18 -15.79
N ALA A 919 29.61 -43.88 -15.52
CA ALA A 919 30.61 -43.01 -16.11
C ALA A 919 31.11 -41.98 -15.09
N ASP A 920 32.43 -41.92 -14.93
CA ASP A 920 33.09 -40.93 -14.07
C ASP A 920 33.23 -39.61 -14.83
N ARG A 921 32.35 -38.66 -14.52
CA ARG A 921 32.29 -37.33 -15.12
C ARG A 921 32.37 -36.27 -14.02
N PRO A 922 33.56 -35.79 -13.66
CA PRO A 922 33.72 -34.81 -12.57
C PRO A 922 33.07 -33.46 -12.87
N GLY A 923 32.77 -33.16 -14.14
CA GLY A 923 32.06 -31.94 -14.55
C GLY A 923 30.57 -31.90 -14.22
N VAL A 924 29.92 -33.04 -13.94
CA VAL A 924 28.47 -33.07 -13.65
C VAL A 924 28.19 -32.30 -12.36
N GLY A 925 27.31 -31.30 -12.47
CA GLY A 925 26.94 -30.40 -11.39
C GLY A 925 27.94 -29.26 -11.15
N GLN A 926 29.03 -29.14 -11.92
CA GLN A 926 30.07 -28.12 -11.71
C GLN A 926 29.93 -26.93 -12.67
N ASN A 927 30.70 -25.87 -12.45
CA ASN A 927 30.75 -24.69 -13.32
C ASN A 927 29.38 -24.05 -13.52
N MET A 928 28.59 -23.92 -12.43
CA MET A 928 27.32 -23.22 -12.52
C MET A 928 27.55 -21.72 -12.72
N TRP A 929 26.99 -21.17 -13.79
CA TRP A 929 26.95 -19.73 -14.05
C TRP A 929 25.60 -19.21 -13.61
N ASP A 930 25.55 -18.07 -12.95
CA ASP A 930 24.32 -17.35 -12.62
C ASP A 930 24.61 -15.84 -12.54
N ASN A 931 23.55 -15.03 -12.60
CA ASN A 931 23.64 -13.57 -12.54
C ASN A 931 23.05 -13.08 -11.21
N PRO A 932 23.82 -12.35 -10.38
CA PRO A 932 23.27 -11.68 -9.22
C PRO A 932 22.50 -10.43 -9.65
N LEU A 933 21.39 -10.17 -8.97
CA LEU A 933 20.51 -9.02 -9.15
C LEU A 933 20.45 -8.21 -7.85
N THR A 934 20.48 -6.88 -7.97
CA THR A 934 20.13 -5.94 -6.88
C THR A 934 19.24 -4.83 -7.44
N SER A 935 18.52 -4.13 -6.59
CA SER A 935 17.77 -2.93 -6.97
C SER A 935 18.00 -1.78 -5.98
N LEU A 936 17.78 -0.56 -6.49
CA LEU A 936 17.67 0.67 -5.72
C LEU A 936 16.27 1.23 -5.99
N SER A 937 15.60 1.76 -4.97
CA SER A 937 14.21 2.20 -5.07
C SER A 937 14.01 3.63 -4.57
N TRP A 938 13.11 4.35 -5.23
CA TRP A 938 12.69 5.71 -4.90
C TRP A 938 11.17 5.79 -4.84
N GLU A 939 10.66 6.69 -4.01
CA GLU A 939 9.27 7.14 -4.11
C GLU A 939 9.12 8.01 -5.36
N VAL A 940 8.00 7.87 -6.08
CA VAL A 940 7.79 8.52 -7.38
C VAL A 940 6.41 9.16 -7.53
N ASP A 941 6.33 10.24 -8.32
CA ASP A 941 5.11 10.98 -8.66
C ASP A 941 4.39 10.42 -9.90
N VAL A 942 4.57 9.13 -10.16
CA VAL A 942 3.96 8.46 -11.31
C VAL A 942 3.23 7.22 -10.86
N GLU A 943 2.18 6.87 -11.61
CA GLU A 943 1.44 5.64 -11.32
C GLU A 943 2.35 4.42 -11.53
N THR A 944 2.42 3.59 -10.49
CA THR A 944 3.15 2.31 -10.47
C THR A 944 2.19 1.21 -10.05
N PRO A 945 2.48 -0.07 -10.31
CA PRO A 945 1.64 -1.15 -9.83
C PRO A 945 1.38 -1.18 -8.31
N SER A 946 2.09 -0.39 -7.49
CA SER A 946 1.72 -0.14 -6.09
C SER A 946 0.24 0.27 -5.92
N VAL A 947 -0.36 0.96 -6.89
CA VAL A 947 -1.77 1.35 -6.83
C VAL A 947 -2.72 0.15 -6.79
N LEU A 948 -2.32 -1.00 -7.36
CA LEU A 948 -3.12 -2.22 -7.40
C LEU A 948 -3.25 -2.85 -6.01
N THR A 949 -2.28 -2.61 -5.13
CA THR A 949 -2.34 -3.06 -3.74
C THR A 949 -2.94 -2.01 -2.80
N ASN A 950 -2.80 -0.72 -3.14
CA ASN A 950 -3.18 0.39 -2.25
C ASN A 950 -4.66 0.79 -2.42
N ASP A 951 -5.24 0.59 -3.61
CA ASP A 951 -6.64 0.93 -3.91
C ASP A 951 -7.41 -0.29 -4.47
N PRO A 952 -8.32 -0.89 -3.68
CA PRO A 952 -9.17 -2.00 -4.12
C PRO A 952 -10.05 -1.69 -5.34
N ASN A 953 -10.38 -0.42 -5.61
CA ASN A 953 -11.14 -0.07 -6.82
C ASN A 953 -10.25 -0.11 -8.06
N ARG A 954 -8.98 0.29 -7.94
CA ARG A 954 -8.04 0.32 -9.06
C ARG A 954 -7.79 -1.08 -9.61
N ILE A 955 -7.62 -2.09 -8.74
CA ILE A 955 -7.49 -3.48 -9.19
C ILE A 955 -8.76 -3.99 -9.90
N TYR A 956 -9.96 -3.55 -9.48
CA TYR A 956 -11.20 -3.91 -10.18
C TYR A 956 -11.25 -3.30 -11.58
N GLU A 957 -10.92 -2.02 -11.72
CA GLU A 957 -10.86 -1.33 -13.01
C GLU A 957 -9.85 -1.96 -13.97
N GLU A 958 -8.68 -2.34 -13.46
CA GLU A 958 -7.63 -2.98 -14.26
C GLU A 958 -8.01 -4.41 -14.69
N ASN A 959 -8.72 -5.16 -13.84
CA ASN A 959 -9.28 -6.45 -14.23
C ASN A 959 -10.34 -6.29 -15.34
N GLU A 960 -11.25 -5.32 -15.22
CA GLU A 960 -12.25 -5.04 -16.26
C GLU A 960 -11.58 -4.60 -17.57
N ALA A 961 -10.55 -3.74 -17.51
CA ALA A 961 -9.78 -3.32 -18.68
C ALA A 961 -9.07 -4.50 -19.37
N PHE A 962 -8.51 -5.42 -18.58
CA PHE A 962 -7.87 -6.63 -19.10
C PHE A 962 -8.89 -7.59 -19.72
N ILE A 963 -10.04 -7.81 -19.08
CA ILE A 963 -11.07 -8.75 -19.56
C ILE A 963 -11.77 -8.22 -20.82
N THR A 964 -12.11 -6.93 -20.85
CA THR A 964 -12.92 -6.35 -21.93
C THR A 964 -12.10 -6.00 -23.17
N ASN A 965 -10.93 -5.40 -22.96
CA ASN A 965 -10.17 -4.75 -24.03
C ASN A 965 -8.73 -5.24 -24.14
N ARG A 966 -8.26 -6.11 -23.23
CA ARG A 966 -6.86 -6.58 -23.19
C ARG A 966 -5.88 -5.40 -23.06
N THR A 967 -6.21 -4.45 -22.19
CA THR A 967 -5.43 -3.25 -21.89
C THR A 967 -5.21 -3.09 -20.38
N GLY A 968 -4.35 -2.16 -19.98
CA GLY A 968 -4.07 -1.89 -18.57
C GLY A 968 -2.82 -2.60 -18.05
N MET A 969 -2.43 -2.28 -16.83
CA MET A 969 -1.20 -2.74 -16.17
C MET A 969 -1.06 -4.25 -16.14
N LEU A 970 -2.18 -4.98 -16.06
CA LEU A 970 -2.18 -6.44 -16.03
C LEU A 970 -1.58 -7.10 -17.28
N THR A 971 -1.51 -6.35 -18.39
CA THR A 971 -0.88 -6.80 -19.65
C THR A 971 0.64 -6.74 -19.63
N SER A 972 1.22 -5.94 -18.74
CA SER A 972 2.67 -5.78 -18.57
C SER A 972 3.22 -6.81 -17.59
N ASP A 973 4.50 -7.15 -17.69
CA ASP A 973 5.24 -7.79 -16.59
C ASP A 973 5.35 -6.85 -15.37
N ALA A 974 6.11 -7.23 -14.34
CA ALA A 974 6.45 -6.50 -13.11
C ALA A 974 6.93 -5.02 -13.22
N GLY A 975 6.66 -4.34 -14.33
CA GLY A 975 6.88 -2.92 -14.52
C GLY A 975 8.11 -2.61 -15.35
N ALA A 976 8.63 -3.54 -16.15
CA ALA A 976 9.90 -3.39 -16.86
C ALA A 976 9.67 -3.26 -18.38
N ASP A 977 9.77 -2.03 -18.89
CA ASP A 977 9.58 -1.78 -20.32
C ASP A 977 10.88 -1.41 -21.05
N LEU A 978 11.92 -1.00 -20.32
CA LEU A 978 13.22 -0.64 -20.86
C LEU A 978 14.32 -1.47 -20.20
N ILE A 979 15.27 -1.90 -21.04
CA ILE A 979 16.52 -2.55 -20.63
C ILE A 979 17.69 -1.78 -21.22
N ALA A 980 18.75 -1.61 -20.44
CA ALA A 980 20.03 -1.08 -20.88
C ALA A 980 21.15 -2.07 -20.57
N PHE A 981 22.05 -2.25 -21.53
CA PHE A 981 23.22 -3.10 -21.41
C PHE A 981 24.46 -2.21 -21.44
N LEU A 982 25.29 -2.35 -20.41
CA LEU A 982 26.33 -1.39 -20.09
C LEU A 982 27.70 -2.06 -20.07
N LYS A 983 28.69 -1.38 -20.64
CA LYS A 983 30.10 -1.74 -20.47
C LYS A 983 30.69 -1.06 -19.25
N VAL A 984 31.75 -1.65 -18.70
CA VAL A 984 32.54 -1.04 -17.60
C VAL A 984 32.99 0.39 -17.93
N SER A 985 33.34 0.68 -19.20
CA SER A 985 33.71 2.03 -19.65
C SER A 985 32.59 3.06 -19.50
N ASN A 986 31.32 2.63 -19.57
CA ASN A 986 30.18 3.52 -19.32
C ASN A 986 30.04 3.87 -17.83
N LEU A 987 30.60 3.05 -16.92
CA LEU A 987 30.51 3.21 -15.46
C LEU A 987 31.56 4.20 -14.89
N SER A 988 32.11 5.07 -15.74
CA SER A 988 33.30 5.95 -15.59
C SER A 988 33.42 6.86 -14.36
N VAL A 989 32.50 6.78 -13.40
CA VAL A 989 32.59 7.43 -12.08
C VAL A 989 33.32 6.55 -11.04
N VAL A 990 33.64 5.31 -11.37
CA VAL A 990 34.20 4.34 -10.42
C VAL A 990 35.57 3.86 -10.91
N ASN A 991 36.59 4.06 -10.07
CA ASN A 991 37.91 3.45 -10.22
C ASN A 991 37.77 1.92 -10.03
N ILE A 992 37.29 1.21 -11.05
CA ILE A 992 37.53 -0.22 -11.16
C ILE A 992 39.03 -0.38 -11.33
N SER A 993 39.64 -1.27 -10.54
CA SER A 993 41.09 -1.48 -10.62
C SER A 993 41.49 -1.86 -12.05
N SER A 994 42.62 -1.36 -12.55
CA SER A 994 43.13 -1.68 -13.89
C SER A 994 43.29 -3.20 -14.10
N THR A 995 43.53 -3.94 -13.01
CA THR A 995 43.57 -5.40 -12.98
C THR A 995 42.20 -6.03 -13.25
N ALA A 996 41.13 -5.50 -12.66
CA ALA A 996 39.77 -5.99 -12.90
C ALA A 996 39.30 -5.66 -14.33
N GLU A 997 39.56 -4.44 -14.83
CA GLU A 997 39.24 -4.05 -16.20
C GLU A 997 39.95 -4.96 -17.23
N THR A 998 41.24 -5.23 -17.03
CA THR A 998 42.01 -6.17 -17.86
C THR A 998 41.41 -7.59 -17.79
N ALA A 999 40.92 -8.01 -16.61
CA ALA A 999 40.30 -9.32 -16.45
C ALA A 999 39.00 -9.43 -17.25
N PHE A 1000 38.14 -8.40 -17.26
CA PHE A 1000 36.92 -8.39 -18.07
C PHE A 1000 37.25 -8.45 -19.56
N GLN A 1001 38.15 -7.58 -20.04
CA GLN A 1001 38.55 -7.52 -21.45
C GLN A 1001 39.22 -8.81 -21.96
N SER A 1002 39.97 -9.51 -21.10
CA SER A 1002 40.63 -10.77 -21.47
C SER A 1002 39.72 -11.99 -21.33
N SER A 1003 38.73 -11.93 -20.42
CA SER A 1003 37.88 -13.07 -20.12
C SER A 1003 36.58 -13.06 -20.90
N PHE A 1004 36.09 -11.93 -21.39
CA PHE A 1004 34.83 -11.81 -22.13
C PHE A 1004 35.06 -11.16 -23.51
N PRO A 1005 34.24 -11.51 -24.52
CA PRO A 1005 34.27 -10.85 -25.82
C PRO A 1005 34.05 -9.33 -25.71
N PRO A 1006 34.61 -8.50 -26.63
CA PRO A 1006 34.47 -7.05 -26.57
C PRO A 1006 33.03 -6.54 -26.57
N ASP A 1007 32.13 -7.24 -27.26
CA ASP A 1007 30.70 -6.91 -27.37
C ASP A 1007 29.84 -7.43 -26.21
N TRP A 1008 30.42 -8.15 -25.24
CA TRP A 1008 29.70 -8.68 -24.09
C TRP A 1008 29.43 -7.57 -23.06
N PRO A 1009 28.17 -7.27 -22.70
CA PRO A 1009 27.87 -6.26 -21.68
C PRO A 1009 28.17 -6.80 -20.27
N GLU A 1010 28.76 -5.99 -19.42
CA GLU A 1010 29.08 -6.41 -18.05
C GLU A 1010 27.89 -6.28 -17.09
N VAL A 1011 27.00 -5.31 -17.33
CA VAL A 1011 25.83 -5.01 -16.48
C VAL A 1011 24.60 -4.88 -17.36
N GLU A 1012 23.47 -5.41 -16.90
CA GLU A 1012 22.14 -5.02 -17.37
C GLU A 1012 21.43 -4.14 -16.33
N LEU A 1013 20.62 -3.22 -16.83
CA LEU A 1013 19.80 -2.31 -16.04
C LEU A 1013 18.36 -2.39 -16.52
N LEU A 1014 17.42 -2.66 -15.62
CA LEU A 1014 15.98 -2.70 -15.92
C LEU A 1014 15.23 -1.63 -15.14
N THR A 1015 14.25 -1.01 -15.79
CA THR A 1015 13.44 0.08 -15.23
C THR A 1015 12.20 -0.43 -14.51
N PHE A 1016 12.39 -1.20 -13.43
CA PHE A 1016 11.28 -1.81 -12.69
C PHE A 1016 10.37 -0.76 -12.05
N ALA A 1017 9.11 -0.68 -12.46
CA ALA A 1017 8.11 0.18 -11.81
C ALA A 1017 7.60 -0.37 -10.46
N VAL A 1018 8.37 -1.21 -9.77
CA VAL A 1018 8.01 -1.80 -8.46
C VAL A 1018 9.05 -1.42 -7.40
N GLY A 1019 8.65 -1.41 -6.13
CA GLY A 1019 9.53 -1.09 -5.00
C GLY A 1019 8.93 -1.52 -3.66
N PRO A 1020 9.40 -0.94 -2.54
CA PRO A 1020 8.79 -1.14 -1.23
C PRO A 1020 7.29 -0.86 -1.27
N ASN A 1021 6.50 -1.63 -0.53
CA ASN A 1021 5.07 -1.39 -0.40
C ASN A 1021 4.77 -0.93 1.04
N ASP A 1022 4.32 0.32 1.18
CA ASP A 1022 3.88 0.90 2.46
C ASP A 1022 2.36 1.12 2.53
N GLY A 1023 1.62 0.68 1.51
CA GLY A 1023 0.17 0.82 1.41
C GLY A 1023 -0.31 2.21 0.99
N VAL A 1024 0.59 3.16 0.72
CA VAL A 1024 0.23 4.57 0.48
C VAL A 1024 0.90 5.15 -0.76
N HIS A 1025 2.22 5.00 -0.89
CA HIS A 1025 3.01 5.71 -1.91
C HIS A 1025 3.34 4.82 -3.12
N ASN A 1026 3.68 5.47 -4.23
CA ASN A 1026 4.19 4.81 -5.44
C ASN A 1026 5.71 4.69 -5.36
N PHE A 1027 6.24 3.52 -5.72
CA PHE A 1027 7.67 3.26 -5.70
C PHE A 1027 8.11 2.62 -7.00
N ALA A 1028 9.27 3.07 -7.49
CA ALA A 1028 9.91 2.47 -8.64
C ALA A 1028 11.39 2.24 -8.36
N SER A 1029 11.98 1.34 -9.13
CA SER A 1029 13.34 0.86 -8.95
C SER A 1029 14.17 0.91 -10.22
N ILE A 1030 15.48 0.99 -10.01
CA ILE A 1030 16.50 0.65 -11.01
C ILE A 1030 17.10 -0.68 -10.59
N ALA A 1031 16.79 -1.74 -11.33
CA ALA A 1031 17.33 -3.07 -11.11
C ALA A 1031 18.63 -3.26 -11.90
N LEU A 1032 19.62 -3.93 -11.30
CA LEU A 1032 20.96 -4.14 -11.84
C LEU A 1032 21.31 -5.63 -11.80
N GLY A 1033 21.50 -6.23 -12.98
CA GLY A 1033 21.98 -7.60 -13.14
C GLY A 1033 23.45 -7.61 -13.55
N LEU A 1034 24.28 -8.43 -12.91
CA LEU A 1034 25.69 -8.58 -13.31
C LEU A 1034 25.82 -9.73 -14.31
N LEU A 1035 26.21 -9.41 -15.55
CA LEU A 1035 26.25 -10.34 -16.67
C LEU A 1035 27.63 -10.97 -16.89
N ALA A 1036 28.70 -10.26 -16.51
CA ALA A 1036 30.07 -10.75 -16.61
C ALA A 1036 30.58 -11.22 -15.23
N THR A 1037 30.08 -12.34 -14.73
CA THR A 1037 30.49 -12.86 -13.41
C THR A 1037 31.65 -13.86 -13.51
N PHE A 1038 32.52 -13.89 -12.49
CA PHE A 1038 33.63 -14.83 -12.33
C PHE A 1038 33.35 -15.92 -11.31
N SER A 1039 32.47 -15.67 -10.34
CA SER A 1039 32.07 -16.68 -9.35
C SER A 1039 31.40 -17.87 -10.03
N ARG A 1040 31.74 -19.11 -9.64
CA ARG A 1040 31.17 -20.33 -10.22
C ARG A 1040 30.64 -21.24 -9.14
N GLY A 1041 29.37 -21.55 -9.24
CA GLY A 1041 28.66 -22.42 -8.32
C GLY A 1041 28.74 -23.90 -8.68
N ASN A 1042 28.04 -24.71 -7.90
CA ASN A 1042 27.84 -26.13 -8.18
C ASN A 1042 26.49 -26.66 -7.64
N VAL A 1043 26.15 -27.87 -8.08
CA VAL A 1043 25.02 -28.66 -7.65
C VAL A 1043 25.53 -30.06 -7.33
N THR A 1044 25.12 -30.61 -6.19
CA THR A 1044 25.42 -32.00 -5.83
C THR A 1044 24.20 -32.69 -5.20
N ILE A 1045 24.29 -33.98 -4.94
CA ILE A 1045 23.20 -34.79 -4.39
C ILE A 1045 23.29 -34.91 -2.87
N ARG A 1046 22.13 -34.97 -2.21
CA ARG A 1046 22.00 -35.23 -0.77
C ARG A 1046 21.79 -36.71 -0.45
N SER A 1047 21.29 -37.47 -1.42
CA SER A 1047 21.01 -38.90 -1.31
C SER A 1047 21.03 -39.54 -2.70
N ALA A 1048 20.77 -40.85 -2.77
CA ALA A 1048 20.61 -41.58 -4.02
C ALA A 1048 19.19 -41.49 -4.63
N ASP A 1049 18.33 -40.59 -4.14
CA ASP A 1049 16.93 -40.48 -4.55
C ASP A 1049 16.59 -39.06 -5.07
N MET A 1050 15.89 -38.98 -6.21
CA MET A 1050 15.36 -37.75 -6.80
C MET A 1050 14.25 -37.08 -5.98
N ALA A 1051 13.62 -37.78 -5.01
CA ALA A 1051 12.66 -37.16 -4.10
C ALA A 1051 13.33 -36.17 -3.13
N ASP A 1052 14.61 -36.34 -2.85
CA ASP A 1052 15.36 -35.40 -2.03
C ASP A 1052 15.86 -34.24 -2.89
N ALA A 1053 15.67 -33.01 -2.40
CA ALA A 1053 16.15 -31.82 -3.10
C ALA A 1053 17.70 -31.83 -3.24
N PRO A 1054 18.25 -31.40 -4.38
CA PRO A 1054 19.69 -31.30 -4.57
C PRO A 1054 20.28 -30.23 -3.63
N ILE A 1055 21.59 -30.32 -3.43
CA ILE A 1055 22.38 -29.29 -2.74
C ILE A 1055 22.83 -28.29 -3.78
N ILE A 1056 22.35 -27.04 -3.68
CA ILE A 1056 22.58 -25.99 -4.68
C ILE A 1056 23.47 -24.90 -4.07
N ASN A 1057 24.60 -24.61 -4.70
CA ASN A 1057 25.50 -23.53 -4.28
C ASN A 1057 25.80 -22.59 -5.46
N PRO A 1058 25.07 -21.47 -5.60
CA PRO A 1058 25.36 -20.45 -6.63
C PRO A 1058 26.72 -19.75 -6.52
N ALA A 1059 27.28 -19.66 -5.32
CA ALA A 1059 28.53 -18.93 -5.02
C ALA A 1059 28.46 -17.44 -5.43
N LEU A 1060 27.29 -16.80 -5.30
CA LEU A 1060 27.11 -15.40 -5.72
C LEU A 1060 28.04 -14.46 -4.92
N LEU A 1061 28.74 -13.57 -5.63
CA LEU A 1061 29.69 -12.58 -5.10
C LEU A 1061 30.88 -13.14 -4.31
N GLU A 1062 31.30 -14.39 -4.53
CA GLU A 1062 32.51 -14.91 -3.90
C GLU A 1062 33.79 -14.31 -4.50
N ASP A 1063 33.80 -14.00 -5.80
CA ASP A 1063 34.94 -13.36 -6.47
C ASP A 1063 34.97 -11.83 -6.24
N LYS A 1064 36.15 -11.28 -5.97
CA LYS A 1064 36.34 -9.84 -5.73
C LYS A 1064 36.00 -8.99 -6.96
N ARG A 1065 36.21 -9.50 -8.18
CA ARG A 1065 35.88 -8.77 -9.42
C ARG A 1065 34.38 -8.58 -9.58
N ASP A 1066 33.59 -9.55 -9.16
CA ASP A 1066 32.13 -9.46 -9.18
C ASP A 1066 31.66 -8.40 -8.16
N GLN A 1067 32.30 -8.35 -6.99
CA GLN A 1067 32.03 -7.32 -5.98
C GLN A 1067 32.37 -5.92 -6.47
N ASP A 1068 33.50 -5.74 -7.16
CA ASP A 1068 33.91 -4.45 -7.73
C ASP A 1068 32.93 -3.98 -8.82
N LEU A 1069 32.48 -4.90 -9.68
CA LEU A 1069 31.47 -4.60 -10.69
C LEU A 1069 30.12 -4.23 -10.06
N ALA A 1070 29.71 -4.94 -9.00
CA ALA A 1070 28.46 -4.67 -8.28
C ALA A 1070 28.46 -3.25 -7.66
N ILE A 1071 29.56 -2.85 -7.02
CA ILE A 1071 29.72 -1.50 -6.46
C ILE A 1071 29.68 -0.44 -7.57
N ALA A 1072 30.32 -0.72 -8.71
CA ALA A 1072 30.32 0.19 -9.85
C ALA A 1072 28.93 0.39 -10.44
N ALA A 1073 28.19 -0.70 -10.64
CA ALA A 1073 26.81 -0.68 -11.10
C ALA A 1073 25.89 0.10 -10.13
N PHE A 1074 26.04 -0.14 -8.82
CA PHE A 1074 25.27 0.56 -7.78
C PHE A 1074 25.48 2.08 -7.84
N LYS A 1075 26.73 2.54 -7.92
CA LYS A 1075 27.05 3.97 -8.04
C LYS A 1075 26.54 4.57 -9.35
N PHE A 1076 26.60 3.82 -10.45
CA PHE A 1076 26.07 4.26 -11.72
C PHE A 1076 24.55 4.45 -11.67
N ALA A 1077 23.78 3.54 -11.05
CA ALA A 1077 22.35 3.69 -10.88
C ALA A 1077 21.97 4.99 -10.14
N ARG A 1078 22.71 5.37 -9.10
CA ARG A 1078 22.51 6.66 -8.42
C ARG A 1078 22.83 7.87 -9.30
N ARG A 1079 23.89 7.79 -10.11
CA ARG A 1079 24.20 8.84 -11.09
C ARG A 1079 23.07 8.99 -12.11
N LEU A 1080 22.56 7.88 -12.63
CA LEU A 1080 21.44 7.87 -13.57
C LEU A 1080 20.19 8.46 -12.92
N ALA A 1081 19.85 8.04 -11.70
CA ALA A 1081 18.71 8.60 -10.95
C ALA A 1081 18.84 10.10 -10.68
N ALA A 1082 20.07 10.65 -10.60
CA ALA A 1082 20.35 12.08 -10.41
C ALA A 1082 20.27 12.92 -11.71
N THR A 1083 19.99 12.32 -12.86
CA THR A 1083 19.77 13.05 -14.13
C THR A 1083 18.55 13.96 -14.05
N GLN A 1084 18.57 15.07 -14.78
CA GLN A 1084 17.48 16.05 -14.75
C GLN A 1084 16.16 15.41 -15.17
N SER A 1085 16.18 14.54 -16.18
CA SER A 1085 14.97 13.87 -16.63
C SER A 1085 14.35 12.98 -15.55
N ILE A 1086 15.13 12.08 -14.93
CA ILE A 1086 14.61 11.09 -13.98
C ILE A 1086 14.20 11.74 -12.65
N GLN A 1087 14.91 12.79 -12.21
CA GLN A 1087 14.55 13.57 -11.02
C GLN A 1087 13.15 14.21 -11.09
N ARG A 1088 12.57 14.39 -12.29
CA ARG A 1088 11.18 14.89 -12.42
C ARG A 1088 10.14 13.90 -11.93
N ALA A 1089 10.46 12.60 -11.90
CA ALA A 1089 9.56 11.56 -11.44
C ALA A 1089 9.80 11.16 -9.98
N ILE A 1090 10.97 11.45 -9.40
CA ILE A 1090 11.32 11.05 -8.03
C ILE A 1090 10.81 12.08 -7.02
N ILE A 1091 10.10 11.62 -5.99
CA ILE A 1091 9.69 12.44 -4.84
C ILE A 1091 10.51 12.00 -3.63
N GLY A 1092 11.30 12.91 -3.07
CA GLY A 1092 12.04 12.64 -1.83
C GLY A 1092 13.36 11.87 -2.02
N PRO A 1093 13.96 11.41 -0.91
CA PRO A 1093 15.24 10.71 -0.94
C PRO A 1093 15.10 9.27 -1.46
N GLU A 1094 16.23 8.66 -1.79
CA GLU A 1094 16.31 7.20 -2.02
C GLU A 1094 15.69 6.44 -0.85
N ALA A 1095 14.77 5.52 -1.13
CA ALA A 1095 14.06 4.74 -0.12
C ALA A 1095 14.85 3.49 0.27
N VAL A 1096 15.43 2.80 -0.72
CA VAL A 1096 16.23 1.58 -0.53
C VAL A 1096 17.48 1.65 -1.38
N PRO A 1097 18.69 1.50 -0.81
CA PRO A 1097 19.01 1.35 0.61
C PRO A 1097 18.89 2.63 1.46
N GLY A 1098 18.72 3.77 0.82
CA GLY A 1098 18.76 5.08 1.45
C GLY A 1098 20.07 5.84 1.22
N PRO A 1099 20.03 7.18 1.32
CA PRO A 1099 21.14 8.04 0.90
C PRO A 1099 22.40 7.92 1.76
N ASN A 1100 22.31 7.32 2.94
CA ASN A 1100 23.39 7.24 3.92
C ASN A 1100 24.46 6.17 3.61
N ILE A 1101 24.16 5.21 2.73
CA ILE A 1101 25.12 4.18 2.31
C ILE A 1101 26.01 4.77 1.22
N THR A 1102 27.25 5.20 1.53
CA THR A 1102 28.03 6.03 0.58
C THR A 1102 29.40 5.46 0.24
N THR A 1103 30.08 4.81 1.19
CA THR A 1103 31.41 4.23 0.96
C THR A 1103 31.33 2.87 0.28
N ASP A 1104 32.38 2.47 -0.45
CA ASP A 1104 32.44 1.16 -1.13
C ASP A 1104 32.26 -0.01 -0.16
N ALA A 1105 32.72 0.12 1.08
CA ALA A 1105 32.53 -0.88 2.13
C ALA A 1105 31.06 -0.98 2.59
N GLU A 1106 30.39 0.15 2.77
CA GLU A 1106 28.96 0.18 3.12
C GLU A 1106 28.10 -0.33 1.96
N ILE A 1107 28.40 0.09 0.73
CA ILE A 1107 27.73 -0.37 -0.49
C ILE A 1107 27.88 -1.88 -0.62
N LEU A 1108 29.10 -2.41 -0.50
CA LEU A 1108 29.32 -3.86 -0.55
C LEU A 1108 28.58 -4.60 0.55
N SER A 1109 28.59 -4.06 1.78
CA SER A 1109 27.84 -4.65 2.89
C SER A 1109 26.34 -4.73 2.60
N TYR A 1110 25.76 -3.66 2.02
CA TYR A 1110 24.38 -3.65 1.57
C TYR A 1110 24.14 -4.67 0.46
N LEU A 1111 24.97 -4.67 -0.59
CA LEU A 1111 24.84 -5.59 -1.72
C LEU A 1111 24.85 -7.06 -1.28
N ARG A 1112 25.68 -7.43 -0.32
CA ARG A 1112 25.69 -8.79 0.23
C ARG A 1112 24.38 -9.15 0.97
N GLN A 1113 23.71 -8.15 1.56
CA GLN A 1113 22.43 -8.31 2.25
C GLN A 1113 21.22 -8.29 1.31
N SER A 1114 21.31 -7.61 0.17
CA SER A 1114 20.17 -7.40 -0.74
C SER A 1114 20.17 -8.32 -1.95
N ILE A 1115 21.34 -8.73 -2.46
CA ILE A 1115 21.41 -9.47 -3.73
C ILE A 1115 20.57 -10.74 -3.70
N SER A 1116 19.86 -10.97 -4.80
CA SER A 1116 19.16 -12.21 -5.13
C SER A 1116 19.75 -12.80 -6.41
N PRO A 1117 19.53 -14.10 -6.70
CA PRO A 1117 19.74 -14.60 -8.04
C PRO A 1117 18.76 -13.92 -9.01
N LEU A 1118 19.19 -13.73 -10.25
CA LEU A 1118 18.34 -13.38 -11.39
C LEU A 1118 17.65 -14.63 -11.98
N TYR A 1119 17.85 -15.78 -11.35
CA TYR A 1119 17.27 -17.08 -11.71
C TYR A 1119 17.79 -17.63 -13.06
N HIS A 1120 19.02 -17.29 -13.46
CA HIS A 1120 19.63 -17.67 -14.74
C HIS A 1120 20.68 -18.79 -14.65
N ALA A 1121 20.72 -19.50 -13.53
CA ALA A 1121 21.62 -20.64 -13.32
C ALA A 1121 21.68 -21.57 -14.55
N SER A 1122 22.90 -21.88 -14.98
CA SER A 1122 23.18 -22.65 -16.21
C SER A 1122 24.49 -23.44 -16.11
N CYS A 1123 24.83 -24.17 -17.18
CA CYS A 1123 26.15 -24.80 -17.39
C CYS A 1123 26.55 -25.95 -16.45
N THR A 1124 25.64 -26.47 -15.61
CA THR A 1124 25.92 -27.59 -14.68
C THR A 1124 26.11 -28.94 -15.38
N CYS A 1125 25.73 -29.04 -16.65
CA CYS A 1125 26.04 -30.14 -17.56
C CYS A 1125 26.81 -29.60 -18.77
N LYS A 1126 27.78 -28.71 -18.54
CA LYS A 1126 28.49 -27.92 -19.56
C LYS A 1126 28.83 -28.69 -20.84
N MET A 1127 28.47 -28.13 -21.98
CA MET A 1127 28.93 -28.56 -23.31
C MET A 1127 30.40 -28.23 -23.54
N GLY A 1128 31.14 -29.15 -24.14
CA GLY A 1128 32.55 -28.93 -24.48
C GLY A 1128 33.14 -30.00 -25.40
N MET A 1129 34.44 -29.89 -25.65
CA MET A 1129 35.16 -30.91 -26.42
C MET A 1129 35.17 -32.25 -25.68
N ARG A 1130 35.13 -33.37 -26.41
CA ARG A 1130 35.12 -34.72 -25.81
C ARG A 1130 36.35 -35.04 -24.94
N ASN A 1131 37.47 -34.35 -25.17
CA ASN A 1131 38.70 -34.49 -24.38
C ASN A 1131 38.76 -33.52 -23.17
N ASP A 1132 37.81 -32.59 -23.02
CA ASP A 1132 37.64 -31.79 -21.80
C ASP A 1132 37.10 -32.69 -20.68
N SER A 1133 37.88 -32.88 -19.62
CA SER A 1133 37.46 -33.69 -18.47
C SER A 1133 36.28 -33.09 -17.72
N MET A 1134 36.05 -31.77 -17.85
CA MET A 1134 34.96 -31.04 -17.21
C MET A 1134 33.72 -30.90 -18.11
N ALA A 1135 33.79 -31.26 -19.39
CA ALA A 1135 32.60 -31.31 -20.24
C ALA A 1135 31.67 -32.44 -19.75
N VAL A 1136 30.36 -32.27 -19.85
CA VAL A 1136 29.39 -33.32 -19.54
C VAL A 1136 28.76 -33.84 -20.83
N VAL A 1137 28.48 -32.93 -21.76
CA VAL A 1137 28.00 -33.25 -23.10
C VAL A 1137 28.98 -32.75 -24.17
N ASP A 1138 28.96 -33.40 -25.33
CA ASP A 1138 29.68 -32.93 -26.51
C ASP A 1138 28.90 -31.86 -27.30
N SER A 1139 29.44 -31.42 -28.43
CA SER A 1139 28.85 -30.38 -29.30
C SER A 1139 27.46 -30.73 -29.85
N GLU A 1140 27.04 -31.99 -29.76
CA GLU A 1140 25.71 -32.47 -30.17
C GLU A 1140 24.83 -32.77 -28.95
N ALA A 1141 25.22 -32.28 -27.76
CA ALA A 1141 24.55 -32.51 -26.49
C ALA A 1141 24.49 -33.99 -26.04
N LYS A 1142 25.29 -34.89 -26.63
CA LYS A 1142 25.40 -36.30 -26.22
C LYS A 1142 26.22 -36.40 -24.94
N VAL A 1143 25.71 -37.12 -23.93
CA VAL A 1143 26.42 -37.30 -22.65
C VAL A 1143 27.69 -38.12 -22.86
N ILE A 1144 28.83 -37.55 -22.48
CA ILE A 1144 30.14 -38.16 -22.70
C ILE A 1144 30.31 -39.38 -21.77
N GLY A 1145 30.63 -40.53 -22.36
CA GLY A 1145 30.92 -41.77 -21.62
C GLY A 1145 29.75 -42.77 -21.54
N VAL A 1146 28.60 -42.42 -22.11
CA VAL A 1146 27.41 -43.28 -22.25
C VAL A 1146 26.81 -43.10 -23.65
N GLU A 1147 25.87 -43.98 -24.03
CA GLU A 1147 25.17 -43.91 -25.32
C GLU A 1147 23.66 -43.72 -25.15
N GLY A 1148 22.98 -43.19 -26.16
CA GLY A 1148 21.52 -43.05 -26.16
C GLY A 1148 20.96 -42.03 -25.15
N LEU A 1149 21.80 -41.10 -24.68
CA LEU A 1149 21.43 -40.07 -23.71
C LEU A 1149 21.96 -38.70 -24.14
N ARG A 1150 21.07 -37.69 -24.16
CA ARG A 1150 21.42 -36.27 -24.35
C ARG A 1150 20.94 -35.43 -23.18
N VAL A 1151 21.57 -34.27 -22.98
CA VAL A 1151 21.05 -33.22 -22.08
C VAL A 1151 20.73 -31.99 -22.92
N VAL A 1152 19.45 -31.65 -23.03
CA VAL A 1152 18.97 -30.53 -23.83
C VAL A 1152 18.14 -29.62 -22.95
N ASP A 1153 18.84 -28.77 -22.21
CA ASP A 1153 18.31 -27.67 -21.42
C ASP A 1153 19.43 -26.68 -21.07
N ILE A 1154 19.13 -25.68 -20.25
CA ILE A 1154 20.05 -24.64 -19.82
C ILE A 1154 21.32 -25.17 -19.09
N SER A 1155 21.28 -26.37 -18.51
CA SER A 1155 22.47 -27.01 -17.91
C SER A 1155 23.54 -27.34 -18.95
N ALA A 1156 23.15 -27.59 -20.20
CA ALA A 1156 24.06 -27.97 -21.28
C ALA A 1156 24.81 -26.77 -21.89
N PHE A 1157 24.52 -25.55 -21.44
CA PHE A 1157 25.21 -24.37 -21.96
C PHE A 1157 26.73 -24.47 -21.78
N ALA A 1158 27.52 -24.02 -22.77
CA ALA A 1158 28.97 -23.96 -22.64
C ALA A 1158 29.42 -22.78 -21.77
N LEU A 1159 28.64 -21.71 -21.80
CA LEU A 1159 28.68 -20.49 -20.99
C LEU A 1159 27.28 -19.87 -20.95
N LEU A 1160 27.00 -18.99 -19.99
CA LEU A 1160 25.74 -18.25 -19.94
C LEU A 1160 25.84 -17.00 -20.83
N PRO A 1161 25.06 -16.85 -21.91
CA PRO A 1161 25.01 -15.60 -22.67
C PRO A 1161 24.54 -14.42 -21.83
N PRO A 1162 24.94 -13.18 -22.19
CA PRO A 1162 24.40 -11.97 -21.55
C PRO A 1162 22.90 -11.81 -21.81
N GLY A 1163 22.17 -11.31 -20.79
CA GLY A 1163 20.72 -11.16 -20.76
C GLY A 1163 19.97 -12.43 -20.37
N GLN A 1164 18.69 -12.52 -20.74
CA GLN A 1164 17.77 -13.57 -20.30
C GLN A 1164 17.92 -14.85 -21.14
N PRO A 1165 18.08 -16.02 -20.51
CA PRO A 1165 18.53 -17.21 -21.23
C PRO A 1165 17.45 -17.91 -22.06
N GLN A 1166 16.17 -17.53 -21.92
CA GLN A 1166 15.07 -18.32 -22.50
C GLN A 1166 15.15 -18.46 -24.02
N ALA A 1167 15.53 -17.40 -24.75
CA ALA A 1167 15.68 -17.46 -26.20
C ALA A 1167 16.79 -18.46 -26.58
N THR A 1168 17.89 -18.46 -25.82
CA THR A 1168 19.02 -19.39 -26.02
C THR A 1168 18.60 -20.83 -25.73
N VAL A 1169 17.73 -21.05 -24.75
CA VAL A 1169 17.19 -22.39 -24.45
C VAL A 1169 16.36 -22.92 -25.62
N TYR A 1170 15.49 -22.10 -26.21
CA TYR A 1170 14.74 -22.47 -27.42
C TYR A 1170 15.65 -22.72 -28.62
N MET A 1171 16.64 -21.85 -28.85
CA MET A 1171 17.64 -22.02 -29.90
C MET A 1171 18.40 -23.34 -29.75
N LEU A 1172 18.87 -23.66 -28.53
CA LEU A 1172 19.55 -24.92 -28.24
C LEU A 1172 18.66 -26.11 -28.56
N ALA A 1173 17.40 -26.09 -28.10
CA ALA A 1173 16.44 -27.15 -28.36
C ALA A 1173 16.19 -27.37 -29.86
N GLU A 1174 15.92 -26.31 -30.61
CA GLU A 1174 15.69 -26.37 -32.07
C GLU A 1174 16.91 -26.91 -32.82
N LYS A 1175 18.13 -26.45 -32.45
CA LYS A 1175 19.37 -26.88 -33.08
C LYS A 1175 19.68 -28.34 -32.81
N ILE A 1176 19.54 -28.80 -31.57
CA ILE A 1176 19.83 -30.19 -31.22
C ILE A 1176 18.79 -31.13 -31.83
N VAL A 1177 17.51 -30.76 -31.89
CA VAL A 1177 16.52 -31.60 -32.59
C VAL A 1177 16.82 -31.72 -34.07
N ASP A 1178 17.21 -30.63 -34.73
CA ASP A 1178 17.61 -30.68 -36.13
C ASP A 1178 18.81 -31.64 -36.35
N MET A 1179 19.79 -31.65 -35.43
CA MET A 1179 20.87 -32.64 -35.44
C MET A 1179 20.36 -34.08 -35.24
N ILE A 1180 19.45 -34.31 -34.29
CA ILE A 1180 18.84 -35.63 -34.05
C ILE A 1180 18.11 -36.14 -35.31
N LEU A 1181 17.33 -35.28 -35.96
CA LEU A 1181 16.56 -35.63 -37.16
C LEU A 1181 17.47 -35.93 -38.36
N LYS A 1182 18.58 -35.21 -38.50
CA LYS A 1182 19.61 -35.46 -39.53
C LYS A 1182 20.34 -36.79 -39.28
N ASP A 1183 20.74 -37.06 -38.03
CA ASP A 1183 21.36 -38.33 -37.63
C ASP A 1183 20.43 -39.53 -37.90
N ALA A 1184 19.12 -39.35 -37.73
CA ALA A 1184 18.12 -40.39 -37.90
C ALA A 1184 17.76 -40.70 -39.37
N GLY A 1185 18.31 -39.95 -40.35
CA GLY A 1185 18.11 -40.19 -41.79
C GLY A 1185 16.86 -39.56 -42.39
N SER A 1186 16.31 -38.51 -41.77
CA SER A 1186 15.16 -37.76 -42.31
C SER A 1186 15.61 -36.85 -43.45
N VAL A 1187 15.14 -37.13 -44.67
CA VAL A 1187 15.31 -36.31 -45.88
C VAL A 1187 14.51 -35.00 -45.72
N GLU A 1188 15.06 -33.90 -46.27
CA GLU A 1188 14.48 -32.54 -46.40
C GLU A 1188 12.95 -32.44 -46.48
#